data_AF-A0ABD2LRJ1-F1
#
_entry.id   AF-A0ABD2LRJ1-F1
#
_cell.length_a   1.000
_cell.length_b   1.000
_cell.length_c   1.000
_cell.angle_alpha   90.00
_cell.angle_beta   90.00
_cell.angle_gamma   90.00
#
_symmetry.space_group_name_H-M   'P 1'
#
loop_
_entity.id
_entity.type
_entity.pdbx_description
1 polymer ?
#
loop_
_entity_poly.entity_id
_entity_poly.type
_entity_poly.pdbx_seq_one_letter_code
_entity_poly.pdbx_strand_id
1 'polypeptide(L)'
;MMSEGTEERKGEKRRRHRKKYRRQKRTSLNEDHLKLLFTLNTDDKFWNVKKVTEIINRPKGPMLYGEEGSQWLSSRNDTHLLLEELFSPQCIHVLGQVNPRVLDDVRVKLRFLMPKIGRIRFRRVLNDHIPAHKGQKCAYLISNPLERRQLHAFVTKLFVLLFNAELLDHSNVKMFCENIATTFTDLRNRGFLMSRTQILKGIRFDQILWLKGLHFQLKRSIVLNILKSFLNLFTRIFTDVWRRICSQSFDLLRAERKLRFLLATDALPDLDDQIHKLIFLPKKCSVRPIVILRNARLKNKLNIIHAVLRFLIGQCSLLSEWGISNLRLFAFAFRRLSLQYTRGPQKGQRMHFCTADLNNCYTSFEHKVLDEILRKITPTESKFVIVSVQVTSKIYKYRKTKTEAGLSYDDAFSRIICKGSEEFNSPFKSEISSVEFLKMITQFAMRTVIREPFCALTSSAQNRPLRQRLFVSGRGIGQGSSLSVALCNLYLGWVERQISLRSPEIGLTNCAITPFCCRYMDDYLIISDKRERIEKLIDNLMCEMPKFGLYFGKVNISFQLQCQSDRIKPMKSKDKLQWCGLAINRRTLSLTVDYCRYRQRRPSISFPSSALRSSDHFNFICNTIKRALNGRMNLLRNCARVWSAKRRTSLRRDFCRFAHSHYIRQILQRFSLNPKDVFVRDFLSQLSRYIWNGFRKRSLPSQLASSLICNGPVVIFQV
;
A
#
# COMPACT_ATOMS: atom_id res chain seq x y z
N MET A 1 62.67 1.87 -34.70
CA MET A 1 62.05 1.93 -33.35
C MET A 1 62.05 3.35 -32.75
N MET A 2 61.68 4.41 -33.50
CA MET A 2 61.57 5.78 -32.95
C MET A 2 60.33 6.57 -33.43
N SER A 3 59.31 5.93 -34.01
CA SER A 3 58.09 6.64 -34.48
C SER A 3 56.81 6.33 -33.68
N GLU A 4 56.80 5.37 -32.75
CA GLU A 4 55.57 5.01 -32.01
C GLU A 4 55.30 5.87 -30.76
N GLY A 5 56.27 6.65 -30.26
CA GLY A 5 56.12 7.45 -29.04
C GLY A 5 55.37 8.78 -29.20
N THR A 6 55.15 9.26 -30.43
CA THR A 6 54.58 10.59 -30.69
C THR A 6 53.06 10.62 -30.83
N GLU A 7 52.42 9.53 -31.24
CA GLU A 7 50.95 9.46 -31.32
C GLU A 7 50.29 9.34 -29.94
N GLU A 8 50.90 8.56 -29.03
CA GLU A 8 50.34 8.33 -27.69
C GLU A 8 50.35 9.62 -26.85
N ARG A 9 51.43 10.42 -26.96
CA ARG A 9 51.54 11.76 -26.34
C ARG A 9 50.52 12.76 -26.91
N LYS A 10 50.20 12.69 -28.20
CA LYS A 10 49.15 13.53 -28.83
C LYS A 10 47.75 13.11 -28.36
N GLY A 11 47.50 11.81 -28.18
CA GLY A 11 46.26 11.27 -27.64
C GLY A 11 45.98 11.70 -26.19
N GLU A 12 47.03 11.72 -25.36
CA GLU A 12 46.90 12.10 -23.96
C GLU A 12 46.70 13.61 -23.77
N LYS A 13 47.42 14.46 -24.52
CA LYS A 13 47.18 15.92 -24.54
C LYS A 13 45.74 16.26 -24.95
N ARG A 14 45.20 15.58 -25.97
CA ARG A 14 43.78 15.74 -26.39
C ARG A 14 42.79 15.28 -25.31
N ARG A 15 43.08 14.20 -24.57
CA ARG A 15 42.24 13.74 -23.44
C ARG A 15 42.27 14.72 -22.26
N ARG A 16 43.44 15.29 -21.92
CA ARG A 16 43.59 16.30 -20.87
C ARG A 16 42.87 17.60 -21.24
N HIS A 17 42.98 18.06 -22.49
CA HIS A 17 42.27 19.24 -22.98
C HIS A 17 40.74 19.07 -22.98
N ARG A 18 40.22 17.89 -23.38
CA ARG A 18 38.79 17.58 -23.30
C ARG A 18 38.29 17.50 -21.85
N LYS A 19 39.08 16.99 -20.92
CA LYS A 19 38.74 17.00 -19.47
C LYS A 19 38.74 18.42 -18.89
N LYS A 20 39.72 19.27 -19.25
CA LYS A 20 39.79 20.68 -18.82
C LYS A 20 38.60 21.49 -19.36
N TYR A 21 38.29 21.35 -20.64
CA TYR A 21 37.12 22.01 -21.27
C TYR A 21 35.78 21.54 -20.67
N ARG A 22 35.63 20.24 -20.36
CA ARG A 22 34.43 19.73 -19.67
C ARG A 22 34.31 20.19 -18.22
N ARG A 23 35.43 20.46 -17.53
CA ARG A 23 35.43 21.03 -16.18
C ARG A 23 35.05 22.51 -16.23
N GLN A 24 35.69 23.30 -17.10
CA GLN A 24 35.36 24.73 -17.30
C GLN A 24 33.89 24.95 -17.72
N LYS A 25 33.38 24.14 -18.66
CA LYS A 25 31.97 24.20 -19.08
C LYS A 25 30.99 23.75 -17.98
N ARG A 26 31.43 22.98 -16.97
CA ARG A 26 30.59 22.60 -15.82
C ARG A 26 30.63 23.63 -14.69
N THR A 27 31.76 24.29 -14.47
CA THR A 27 31.85 25.41 -13.52
C THR A 27 31.08 26.62 -14.05
N SER A 28 31.16 26.95 -15.35
CA SER A 28 30.38 28.06 -15.92
C SER A 28 28.87 27.80 -15.90
N LEU A 29 28.42 26.58 -16.26
CA LEU A 29 26.99 26.19 -16.18
C LEU A 29 26.45 26.08 -14.75
N ASN A 30 27.31 25.94 -13.74
CA ASN A 30 26.91 25.96 -12.34
C ASN A 30 26.92 27.40 -11.79
N GLU A 31 27.88 28.25 -12.15
CA GLU A 31 27.88 29.67 -11.76
C GLU A 31 26.73 30.45 -12.40
N ASP A 32 26.43 30.22 -13.68
CA ASP A 32 25.32 30.90 -14.37
C ASP A 32 23.96 30.41 -13.84
N HIS A 33 23.81 29.13 -13.50
CA HIS A 33 22.61 28.62 -12.83
C HIS A 33 22.49 29.07 -11.37
N LEU A 34 23.61 29.23 -10.64
CA LEU A 34 23.59 29.74 -9.27
C LEU A 34 23.28 31.24 -9.24
N LYS A 35 23.84 32.03 -10.18
CA LYS A 35 23.50 33.45 -10.34
C LYS A 35 22.02 33.66 -10.71
N LEU A 36 21.44 32.78 -11.53
CA LEU A 36 20.00 32.80 -11.86
C LEU A 36 19.11 32.32 -10.68
N LEU A 37 19.63 31.49 -9.78
CA LEU A 37 18.93 31.02 -8.58
C LEU A 37 18.95 32.04 -7.43
N PHE A 38 19.92 32.95 -7.39
CA PHE A 38 20.04 33.99 -6.36
C PHE A 38 19.42 35.35 -6.74
N THR A 39 19.02 35.56 -8.01
CA THR A 39 18.42 36.83 -8.48
C THR A 39 16.91 36.78 -8.72
N LEU A 40 16.26 35.64 -8.51
CA LEU A 40 14.80 35.47 -8.70
C LEU A 40 14.13 34.83 -7.48
N ASN A 41 14.12 35.54 -6.35
CA ASN A 41 13.08 35.42 -5.31
C ASN A 41 13.27 36.44 -4.19
N THR A 42 12.89 37.69 -4.44
CA THR A 42 12.77 38.72 -3.37
C THR A 42 11.33 39.17 -3.11
N ASP A 43 10.33 38.63 -3.80
CA ASP A 43 8.92 38.94 -3.52
C ASP A 43 8.07 37.68 -3.44
N ASP A 44 8.16 36.99 -2.30
CA ASP A 44 7.04 36.23 -1.76
C ASP A 44 7.26 36.10 -0.24
N LYS A 45 6.63 37.02 0.51
CA LYS A 45 6.66 37.06 1.97
C LYS A 45 6.28 35.69 2.54
N PHE A 46 7.26 35.03 3.15
CA PHE A 46 7.08 33.82 3.93
C PHE A 46 6.04 34.05 5.03
N TRP A 47 4.88 33.39 4.91
CA TRP A 47 4.02 33.16 6.06
C TRP A 47 4.76 32.26 7.05
N ASN A 48 5.13 32.83 8.18
CA ASN A 48 5.90 32.17 9.23
C ASN A 48 5.14 30.95 9.78
N VAL A 49 5.49 29.75 9.29
CA VAL A 49 4.85 28.46 9.57
C VAL A 49 4.82 28.14 11.09
N LYS A 50 5.73 28.72 11.89
CA LYS A 50 5.72 28.58 13.35
C LYS A 50 4.49 29.24 14.01
N LYS A 51 4.08 30.44 13.58
CA LYS A 51 2.95 31.19 14.18
C LYS A 51 1.59 30.54 13.88
N VAL A 52 1.41 29.93 12.71
CA VAL A 52 0.18 29.22 12.35
C VAL A 52 0.03 27.93 13.16
N THR A 53 1.14 27.29 13.51
CA THR A 53 1.14 26.05 14.30
C THR A 53 0.84 26.33 15.79
N GLU A 54 1.29 27.46 16.33
CA GLU A 54 0.92 27.92 17.70
C GLU A 54 -0.56 28.31 17.81
N ILE A 55 -1.13 28.94 16.79
CA ILE A 55 -2.55 29.33 16.78
C ILE A 55 -3.48 28.11 16.68
N ILE A 56 -3.06 27.06 15.96
CA ILE A 56 -3.82 25.79 15.86
C ILE A 56 -3.73 24.97 17.15
N ASN A 57 -2.68 25.14 17.96
CA ASN A 57 -2.43 24.32 19.15
C ASN A 57 -2.82 24.98 20.48
N ARG A 58 -3.45 26.16 20.49
CA ARG A 58 -3.98 26.74 21.75
C ARG A 58 -5.18 25.93 22.26
N PRO A 59 -5.16 25.40 23.49
CA PRO A 59 -6.33 24.79 24.09
C PRO A 59 -7.36 25.88 24.39
N LYS A 60 -8.53 25.83 23.74
CA LYS A 60 -9.67 26.68 24.11
C LYS A 60 -10.34 26.07 25.35
N GLY A 61 -10.45 26.85 26.42
CA GLY A 61 -11.12 26.46 27.67
C GLY A 61 -12.62 26.20 27.52
N PRO A 62 -13.27 25.56 28.52
CA PRO A 62 -14.61 25.01 28.35
C PRO A 62 -15.71 26.05 28.61
N MET A 63 -16.73 26.08 27.74
CA MET A 63 -18.06 26.64 28.06
C MET A 63 -19.03 25.49 28.42
N LEU A 64 -19.80 25.72 29.48
CA LEU A 64 -20.71 24.81 30.16
C LEU A 64 -22.01 24.60 29.37
N TYR A 65 -22.46 23.35 29.18
CA TYR A 65 -23.87 23.02 28.85
C TYR A 65 -24.27 21.64 29.37
N GLY A 66 -25.52 21.54 29.83
CA GLY A 66 -26.07 20.49 30.70
C GLY A 66 -26.65 19.24 30.03
N GLU A 67 -27.26 18.43 30.90
CA GLU A 67 -27.59 17.02 30.77
C GLU A 67 -28.90 16.77 30.02
N GLU A 68 -28.87 15.93 28.98
CA GLU A 68 -29.89 14.92 28.70
C GLU A 68 -29.44 13.98 27.58
N GLY A 69 -29.52 12.68 27.85
CA GLY A 69 -29.14 11.62 26.92
C GLY A 69 -30.16 11.43 25.80
N SER A 70 -29.68 10.95 24.65
CA SER A 70 -30.43 10.49 23.46
C SER A 70 -30.66 11.47 22.29
N GLN A 71 -29.68 12.33 21.97
CA GLN A 71 -29.82 13.32 20.88
C GLN A 71 -28.54 13.53 20.02
N TRP A 72 -28.03 12.46 19.39
CA TRP A 72 -26.73 12.50 18.67
C TRP A 72 -26.74 13.09 17.26
N LEU A 73 -27.89 13.56 16.76
CA LEU A 73 -28.01 14.31 15.49
C LEU A 73 -28.75 15.64 15.64
N SER A 74 -29.05 16.07 16.87
CA SER A 74 -29.74 17.35 17.15
C SER A 74 -28.89 18.35 17.91
N SER A 75 -27.62 18.08 18.20
CA SER A 75 -26.79 19.08 18.87
C SER A 75 -26.60 20.29 17.95
N ARG A 76 -26.96 21.49 18.45
CA ARG A 76 -26.67 22.81 17.86
C ARG A 76 -25.19 23.00 17.46
N ASN A 77 -24.28 22.13 17.91
CA ASN A 77 -22.83 22.26 17.77
C ASN A 77 -22.27 21.98 16.37
N ASP A 78 -22.85 21.08 15.57
CA ASP A 78 -22.31 20.78 14.24
C ASP A 78 -22.59 21.92 13.24
N THR A 79 -23.76 22.53 13.36
CA THR A 79 -24.11 23.76 12.65
C THR A 79 -23.14 24.88 13.02
N HIS A 80 -22.87 25.07 14.32
CA HIS A 80 -21.92 26.08 14.81
C HIS A 80 -20.49 25.87 14.29
N LEU A 81 -20.02 24.63 14.20
CA LEU A 81 -18.68 24.31 13.69
C LEU A 81 -18.54 24.51 12.17
N LEU A 82 -19.58 24.17 11.39
CA LEU A 82 -19.61 24.49 9.96
C LEU A 82 -19.50 26.01 9.75
N LEU A 83 -20.16 26.77 10.63
CA LEU A 83 -20.14 28.23 10.61
C LEU A 83 -18.77 28.77 11.04
N GLU A 84 -18.17 28.28 12.11
CA GLU A 84 -16.81 28.67 12.52
C GLU A 84 -15.76 28.39 11.43
N GLU A 85 -15.91 27.31 10.65
CA GLU A 85 -15.02 27.04 9.52
C GLU A 85 -15.28 27.96 8.32
N LEU A 86 -16.55 28.21 7.97
CA LEU A 86 -16.93 29.18 6.93
C LEU A 86 -16.46 30.59 7.29
N PHE A 87 -16.55 30.94 8.57
CA PHE A 87 -16.14 32.20 9.18
C PHE A 87 -14.75 32.15 9.81
N SER A 88 -13.88 31.23 9.35
CA SER A 88 -12.53 31.18 9.93
C SER A 88 -11.91 32.58 9.88
N PRO A 89 -11.17 33.03 10.92
CA PRO A 89 -10.60 34.38 10.94
C PRO A 89 -9.79 34.72 9.69
N GLN A 90 -9.22 33.69 9.04
CA GLN A 90 -8.54 33.78 7.76
C GLN A 90 -9.48 34.16 6.60
N CYS A 91 -10.67 33.57 6.49
CA CYS A 91 -11.69 33.98 5.51
C CYS A 91 -12.11 35.43 5.72
N ILE A 92 -12.41 35.80 6.96
CA ILE A 92 -12.90 37.13 7.31
C ILE A 92 -11.82 38.19 7.06
N HIS A 93 -10.57 37.90 7.44
CA HIS A 93 -9.43 38.79 7.22
C HIS A 93 -9.18 39.02 5.71
N VAL A 94 -9.20 37.96 4.91
CA VAL A 94 -8.99 38.05 3.46
C VAL A 94 -10.15 38.79 2.77
N LEU A 95 -11.38 38.63 3.24
CA LEU A 95 -12.55 39.35 2.72
C LEU A 95 -12.55 40.84 3.13
N GLY A 96 -12.10 41.15 4.35
CA GLY A 96 -12.03 42.52 4.87
C GLY A 96 -11.00 43.41 4.18
N GLN A 97 -9.97 42.82 3.55
CA GLN A 97 -8.93 43.57 2.84
C GLN A 97 -9.35 44.08 1.45
N VAL A 98 -10.43 43.57 0.85
CA VAL A 98 -10.72 43.81 -0.58
C VAL A 98 -11.90 44.73 -0.80
N ASN A 99 -12.98 44.62 -0.01
CA ASN A 99 -14.12 45.55 -0.07
C ASN A 99 -15.06 45.36 1.13
N PRO A 100 -15.19 46.33 2.06
CA PRO A 100 -16.08 46.24 3.21
C PRO A 100 -17.54 45.99 2.84
N ARG A 101 -18.04 46.58 1.75
CA ARG A 101 -19.43 46.40 1.29
C ARG A 101 -19.70 44.97 0.84
N VAL A 102 -18.73 44.32 0.19
CA VAL A 102 -18.85 42.91 -0.21
C VAL A 102 -18.83 42.01 1.02
N LEU A 103 -18.00 42.32 2.01
CA LEU A 103 -17.99 41.58 3.28
C LEU A 103 -19.34 41.68 3.99
N ASP A 104 -19.99 42.84 3.99
CA ASP A 104 -21.30 43.01 4.59
C ASP A 104 -22.41 42.30 3.82
N ASP A 105 -22.41 42.33 2.48
CA ASP A 105 -23.35 41.53 1.67
C ASP A 105 -23.17 40.02 1.91
N VAL A 106 -21.92 39.55 1.99
CA VAL A 106 -21.61 38.16 2.34
C VAL A 106 -22.08 37.81 3.75
N ARG A 107 -21.83 38.70 4.74
CA ARG A 107 -22.29 38.51 6.11
C ARG A 107 -23.81 38.46 6.19
N VAL A 108 -24.52 39.34 5.49
CA VAL A 108 -25.98 39.37 5.44
C VAL A 108 -26.50 38.06 4.85
N LYS A 109 -26.00 37.65 3.68
CA LYS A 109 -26.38 36.37 3.05
C LYS A 109 -26.11 35.17 3.96
N LEU A 110 -24.95 35.13 4.63
CA LEU A 110 -24.62 34.04 5.55
C LEU A 110 -25.49 34.07 6.82
N ARG A 111 -25.83 35.25 7.37
CA ARG A 111 -26.77 35.36 8.50
C ARG A 111 -28.15 34.81 8.12
N PHE A 112 -28.61 35.04 6.89
CA PHE A 112 -29.87 34.44 6.40
C PHE A 112 -29.80 32.93 6.25
N LEU A 113 -28.63 32.35 5.99
CA LEU A 113 -28.47 30.90 5.93
C LEU A 113 -28.55 30.27 7.32
N MET A 114 -28.07 30.93 8.38
CA MET A 114 -27.96 30.33 9.71
C MET A 114 -29.27 29.73 10.25
N PRO A 115 -30.42 30.43 10.25
CA PRO A 115 -31.69 29.83 10.66
C PRO A 115 -32.12 28.67 9.76
N LYS A 116 -31.81 28.71 8.45
CA LYS A 116 -32.12 27.63 7.51
C LYS A 116 -31.33 26.37 7.84
N ILE A 117 -30.03 26.48 8.10
CA ILE A 117 -29.19 25.32 8.47
C ILE A 117 -29.72 24.66 9.74
N GLY A 118 -30.09 25.43 10.76
CA GLY A 118 -30.65 24.91 12.01
C GLY A 118 -31.98 24.16 11.85
N ARG A 119 -32.74 24.46 10.78
CA ARG A 119 -34.01 23.78 10.47
C ARG A 119 -33.82 22.49 9.65
N ILE A 120 -32.66 22.28 9.03
CA ILE A 120 -32.41 21.11 8.20
C ILE A 120 -32.23 19.88 9.09
N ARG A 121 -33.17 18.94 8.98
CA ARG A 121 -33.03 17.60 9.56
C ARG A 121 -32.08 16.77 8.69
N PHE A 122 -30.77 16.97 8.84
CA PHE A 122 -29.72 16.29 8.06
C PHE A 122 -29.92 14.78 7.98
N ARG A 123 -30.36 14.16 9.09
CA ARG A 123 -30.67 12.72 9.14
C ARG A 123 -31.77 12.30 8.18
N ARG A 124 -32.81 13.11 8.01
CA ARG A 124 -33.91 12.84 7.08
C ARG A 124 -33.41 12.90 5.66
N VAL A 125 -32.71 13.99 5.30
CA VAL A 125 -32.09 14.16 3.98
C VAL A 125 -31.12 13.02 3.65
N LEU A 126 -30.36 12.57 4.65
CA LEU A 126 -29.50 11.40 4.51
C LEU A 126 -30.33 10.16 4.20
N ASN A 127 -31.34 9.84 5.01
CA ASN A 127 -32.17 8.64 4.82
C ASN A 127 -32.97 8.64 3.50
N ASP A 128 -33.36 9.81 3.00
CA ASP A 128 -34.11 9.94 1.73
C ASP A 128 -33.26 9.59 0.50
N HIS A 129 -31.93 9.78 0.59
CA HIS A 129 -31.01 9.60 -0.54
C HIS A 129 -29.99 8.46 -0.35
N ILE A 130 -29.80 8.02 0.89
CA ILE A 130 -28.86 7.00 1.30
C ILE A 130 -29.63 5.97 2.12
N PRO A 131 -29.63 4.68 1.72
CA PRO A 131 -30.40 3.65 2.40
C PRO A 131 -30.16 3.67 3.90
N ALA A 132 -31.23 3.55 4.69
CA ALA A 132 -31.14 3.55 6.14
C ALA A 132 -30.15 2.49 6.62
N HIS A 133 -29.01 2.94 7.12
CA HIS A 133 -27.95 2.05 7.61
C HIS A 133 -28.22 1.54 9.03
N LYS A 134 -29.23 2.08 9.74
CA LYS A 134 -29.60 1.67 11.10
C LYS A 134 -29.98 0.18 11.09
N GLY A 135 -29.43 -0.60 12.02
CA GLY A 135 -29.68 -2.06 12.11
C GLY A 135 -28.85 -2.94 11.16
N GLN A 136 -28.30 -2.39 10.06
CA GLN A 136 -27.52 -3.18 9.12
C GLN A 136 -26.19 -3.71 9.71
N LYS A 137 -25.81 -4.94 9.34
CA LYS A 137 -24.54 -5.57 9.74
C LYS A 137 -23.34 -4.95 9.00
N CYS A 138 -22.14 -4.97 9.60
CA CYS A 138 -20.88 -4.54 8.95
C CYS A 138 -20.72 -5.01 7.51
N ALA A 139 -20.94 -6.31 7.27
CA ALA A 139 -20.77 -6.91 5.95
C ALA A 139 -21.66 -6.22 4.90
N TYR A 140 -22.91 -5.91 5.26
CA TYR A 140 -23.83 -5.16 4.39
C TYR A 140 -23.32 -3.74 4.11
N LEU A 141 -22.89 -3.01 5.14
CA LEU A 141 -22.40 -1.63 5.01
C LEU A 141 -21.15 -1.55 4.12
N ILE A 142 -20.31 -2.59 4.13
CA ILE A 142 -19.09 -2.67 3.34
C ILE A 142 -19.41 -3.08 1.89
N SER A 143 -20.27 -4.09 1.72
CA SER A 143 -20.64 -4.64 0.41
C SER A 143 -21.57 -3.76 -0.40
N ASN A 144 -22.32 -2.86 0.25
CA ASN A 144 -23.20 -1.89 -0.39
C ASN A 144 -22.58 -0.49 -0.27
N PRO A 145 -21.52 -0.20 -1.04
CA PRO A 145 -21.00 1.15 -1.11
C PRO A 145 -22.09 2.13 -1.52
N LEU A 146 -22.03 3.35 -0.99
CA LEU A 146 -22.80 4.42 -1.61
C LEU A 146 -22.37 4.58 -3.06
N GLU A 147 -23.36 4.49 -3.94
CA GLU A 147 -23.15 4.74 -5.35
C GLU A 147 -22.88 6.22 -5.58
N ARG A 148 -22.12 6.54 -6.63
CA ARG A 148 -21.88 7.94 -7.02
C ARG A 148 -23.19 8.70 -7.24
N ARG A 149 -24.22 8.05 -7.80
CA ARG A 149 -25.54 8.65 -8.05
C ARG A 149 -26.25 9.02 -6.75
N GLN A 150 -26.26 8.12 -5.77
CA GLN A 150 -26.84 8.36 -4.44
C GLN A 150 -26.11 9.50 -3.73
N LEU A 151 -24.77 9.49 -3.77
CA LEU A 151 -23.98 10.55 -3.16
C LEU A 151 -24.19 11.89 -3.86
N HIS A 152 -24.24 11.90 -5.19
CA HIS A 152 -24.56 13.11 -5.95
C HIS A 152 -25.95 13.64 -5.57
N ALA A 153 -26.98 12.80 -5.56
CA ALA A 153 -28.34 13.21 -5.18
C ALA A 153 -28.39 13.79 -3.77
N PHE A 154 -27.74 13.13 -2.81
CA PHE A 154 -27.62 13.60 -1.44
C PHE A 154 -26.88 14.94 -1.36
N VAL A 155 -25.73 15.09 -2.02
CA VAL A 155 -24.95 16.34 -2.04
C VAL A 155 -25.76 17.46 -2.68
N THR A 156 -26.43 17.20 -3.79
CA THR A 156 -27.29 18.18 -4.47
C THR A 156 -28.43 18.62 -3.59
N LYS A 157 -29.17 17.68 -2.97
CA LYS A 157 -30.27 18.05 -2.07
C LYS A 157 -29.77 18.86 -0.88
N LEU A 158 -28.66 18.44 -0.29
CA LEU A 158 -28.06 19.14 0.83
C LEU A 158 -27.61 20.55 0.45
N PHE A 159 -26.97 20.70 -0.71
CA PHE A 159 -26.56 21.99 -1.22
C PHE A 159 -27.75 22.91 -1.46
N VAL A 160 -28.82 22.43 -2.11
CA VAL A 160 -30.04 23.21 -2.36
C VAL A 160 -30.75 23.62 -1.07
N LEU A 161 -30.73 22.78 -0.03
CA LEU A 161 -31.30 23.14 1.27
C LEU A 161 -30.44 24.16 2.03
N LEU A 162 -29.12 24.06 1.91
CA LEU A 162 -28.17 24.92 2.61
C LEU A 162 -27.94 26.25 1.90
N PHE A 163 -28.12 26.32 0.58
CA PHE A 163 -27.77 27.46 -0.24
C PHE A 163 -28.83 27.74 -1.28
N ASN A 164 -29.18 29.02 -1.43
CA ASN A 164 -29.94 29.45 -2.60
C ASN A 164 -29.06 29.24 -3.86
N ALA A 165 -29.67 28.93 -5.00
CA ALA A 165 -28.97 28.75 -6.27
C ALA A 165 -28.10 29.97 -6.64
N GLU A 166 -28.48 31.14 -6.14
CA GLU A 166 -27.76 32.41 -6.23
C GLU A 166 -26.32 32.38 -5.69
N LEU A 167 -25.96 31.44 -4.79
CA LEU A 167 -24.60 31.40 -4.21
C LEU A 167 -23.54 30.91 -5.21
N LEU A 168 -23.86 29.98 -6.10
CA LEU A 168 -22.88 29.48 -7.07
C LEU A 168 -23.34 29.59 -8.52
N ASP A 169 -24.62 29.86 -8.82
CA ASP A 169 -25.28 29.55 -10.09
C ASP A 169 -25.56 28.05 -10.26
N HIS A 170 -26.71 27.71 -10.87
CA HIS A 170 -27.16 26.32 -11.05
C HIS A 170 -26.13 25.43 -11.74
N SER A 171 -25.42 25.96 -12.74
CA SER A 171 -24.43 25.19 -13.50
C SER A 171 -23.22 24.82 -12.65
N ASN A 172 -22.74 25.75 -11.82
CA ASN A 172 -21.65 25.52 -10.88
C ASN A 172 -22.07 24.61 -9.73
N VAL A 173 -23.32 24.69 -9.24
CA VAL A 173 -23.84 23.77 -8.22
C VAL A 173 -23.80 22.33 -8.74
N LYS A 174 -24.25 22.09 -9.97
CA LYS A 174 -24.19 20.77 -10.60
C LYS A 174 -22.75 20.25 -10.70
N MET A 175 -21.83 21.08 -11.20
CA MET A 175 -20.41 20.72 -11.30
C MET A 175 -19.77 20.47 -9.94
N PHE A 176 -20.11 21.28 -8.95
CA PHE A 176 -19.65 21.17 -7.57
C PHE A 176 -20.10 19.86 -6.93
N CYS A 177 -21.40 19.53 -7.02
CA CYS A 177 -21.96 18.29 -6.47
C CYS A 177 -21.30 17.07 -7.13
N GLU A 178 -21.09 17.13 -8.44
CA GLU A 178 -20.41 16.07 -9.19
C GLU A 178 -18.94 15.92 -8.79
N ASN A 179 -18.23 17.03 -8.57
CA ASN A 179 -16.84 17.00 -8.10
C ASN A 179 -16.73 16.45 -6.68
N ILE A 180 -17.66 16.77 -5.77
CA ILE A 180 -17.70 16.20 -4.41
C ILE A 180 -18.04 14.70 -4.46
N ALA A 181 -19.08 14.30 -5.18
CA ALA A 181 -19.47 12.90 -5.31
C ALA A 181 -18.32 12.07 -5.92
N THR A 182 -17.64 12.62 -6.93
CA THR A 182 -16.42 12.04 -7.50
C THR A 182 -15.31 11.95 -6.47
N THR A 183 -15.07 13.00 -5.69
CA THR A 183 -14.03 13.04 -4.66
C THR A 183 -14.21 11.93 -3.64
N PHE A 184 -15.41 11.73 -3.12
CA PHE A 184 -15.68 10.70 -2.11
C PHE A 184 -15.66 9.28 -2.69
N THR A 185 -16.24 9.08 -3.88
CA THR A 185 -16.17 7.77 -4.54
C THR A 185 -14.73 7.41 -4.92
N ASP A 186 -13.92 8.38 -5.32
CA ASP A 186 -12.49 8.17 -5.59
C ASP A 186 -11.66 8.07 -4.31
N LEU A 187 -11.94 8.81 -3.24
CA LEU A 187 -11.26 8.71 -1.94
C LEU A 187 -11.39 7.29 -1.39
N ARG A 188 -12.59 6.71 -1.47
CA ARG A 188 -12.82 5.31 -1.10
C ARG A 188 -12.01 4.34 -1.96
N ASN A 189 -12.01 4.56 -3.27
CA ASN A 189 -11.36 3.64 -4.21
C ASN A 189 -9.83 3.78 -4.24
N ARG A 190 -9.29 4.94 -3.87
CA ARG A 190 -7.89 5.32 -4.12
C ARG A 190 -7.13 5.74 -2.87
N GLY A 191 -7.80 6.09 -1.76
CA GLY A 191 -7.17 6.64 -0.56
C GLY A 191 -6.59 8.05 -0.75
N PHE A 192 -7.04 8.78 -1.78
CA PHE A 192 -6.57 10.15 -2.07
C PHE A 192 -7.72 11.14 -2.09
N LEU A 193 -7.54 12.27 -1.43
CA LEU A 193 -8.35 13.46 -1.62
C LEU A 193 -8.02 14.05 -3.00
N MET A 194 -9.04 14.47 -3.76
CA MET A 194 -8.83 15.27 -4.97
C MET A 194 -8.06 16.54 -4.59
N SER A 195 -7.15 16.99 -5.47
CA SER A 195 -6.46 18.25 -5.22
C SER A 195 -7.46 19.40 -5.25
N ARG A 196 -7.14 20.52 -4.57
CA ARG A 196 -7.95 21.75 -4.61
C ARG A 196 -8.28 22.17 -6.05
N THR A 197 -7.33 22.01 -6.98
CA THR A 197 -7.52 22.31 -8.41
C THR A 197 -8.51 21.37 -9.10
N GLN A 198 -8.53 20.10 -8.75
CA GLN A 198 -9.45 19.13 -9.34
C GLN A 198 -10.88 19.35 -8.88
N ILE A 199 -11.08 19.72 -7.60
CA ILE A 199 -12.41 19.99 -7.06
C ILE A 199 -13.03 21.25 -7.69
N LEU A 200 -12.20 22.22 -8.07
CA LEU A 200 -12.62 23.43 -8.77
C LEU A 200 -12.75 23.26 -10.29
N LYS A 201 -12.41 22.09 -10.85
CA LYS A 201 -12.42 21.90 -12.31
C LYS A 201 -13.84 22.06 -12.85
N GLY A 202 -14.01 22.97 -13.80
CA GLY A 202 -15.30 23.26 -14.44
C GLY A 202 -16.18 24.27 -13.70
N ILE A 203 -15.72 24.85 -12.58
CA ILE A 203 -16.42 25.97 -11.94
C ILE A 203 -16.14 27.26 -12.71
N ARG A 204 -17.21 27.93 -13.16
CA ARG A 204 -17.23 29.21 -13.87
C ARG A 204 -17.38 30.36 -12.88
N PHE A 205 -16.25 30.88 -12.39
CA PHE A 205 -16.19 31.91 -11.34
C PHE A 205 -16.74 33.29 -11.77
N ASP A 206 -16.82 33.53 -13.06
CA ASP A 206 -17.45 34.69 -13.70
C ASP A 206 -18.98 34.69 -13.53
N GLN A 207 -19.59 33.51 -13.42
CA GLN A 207 -21.04 33.36 -13.25
C GLN A 207 -21.52 33.51 -11.81
N ILE A 208 -20.59 33.59 -10.85
CA ILE A 208 -20.94 33.80 -9.44
C ILE A 208 -21.15 35.30 -9.22
N LEU A 209 -22.38 35.76 -9.43
CA LEU A 209 -22.73 37.19 -9.53
C LEU A 209 -22.36 38.01 -8.29
N TRP A 210 -22.52 37.47 -7.09
CA TRP A 210 -22.16 38.19 -5.85
C TRP A 210 -20.65 38.28 -5.62
N LEU A 211 -19.84 37.53 -6.38
CA LEU A 211 -18.39 37.69 -6.41
C LEU A 211 -17.93 38.64 -7.53
N LYS A 212 -18.86 39.20 -8.33
CA LYS A 212 -18.51 40.12 -9.43
C LYS A 212 -17.70 41.31 -8.89
N GLY A 213 -16.63 41.67 -9.60
CA GLY A 213 -15.68 42.70 -9.17
C GLY A 213 -14.54 42.21 -8.27
N LEU A 214 -14.60 40.99 -7.70
CA LEU A 214 -13.48 40.45 -6.93
C LEU A 214 -12.40 39.83 -7.83
N HIS A 215 -11.14 39.97 -7.40
CA HIS A 215 -10.00 39.33 -8.06
C HIS A 215 -10.16 37.79 -8.07
N PHE A 216 -9.75 37.14 -9.17
CA PHE A 216 -9.96 35.71 -9.40
C PHE A 216 -9.43 34.82 -8.26
N GLN A 217 -8.27 35.15 -7.68
CA GLN A 217 -7.69 34.37 -6.56
C GLN A 217 -8.58 34.42 -5.31
N LEU A 218 -9.23 35.54 -5.06
CA LEU A 218 -10.14 35.70 -3.94
C LEU A 218 -11.41 34.88 -4.14
N LYS A 219 -12.03 34.96 -5.34
CA LYS A 219 -13.17 34.11 -5.72
C LYS A 219 -12.85 32.63 -5.50
N ARG A 220 -11.67 32.22 -5.96
CA ARG A 220 -11.16 30.86 -5.82
C ARG A 220 -10.99 30.44 -4.36
N SER A 221 -10.42 31.31 -3.52
CA SER A 221 -10.22 31.04 -2.09
C SER A 221 -11.54 30.85 -1.35
N ILE A 222 -12.52 31.72 -1.60
CA ILE A 222 -13.86 31.67 -0.99
C ILE A 222 -14.55 30.34 -1.35
N VAL A 223 -14.59 29.98 -2.64
CA VAL A 223 -15.21 28.73 -3.09
C VAL A 223 -14.50 27.51 -2.49
N LEU A 224 -13.17 27.56 -2.33
CA LEU A 224 -12.41 26.47 -1.67
C LEU A 224 -12.73 26.33 -0.19
N ASN A 225 -13.00 27.41 0.52
CA ASN A 225 -13.36 27.34 1.95
C ASN A 225 -14.79 26.82 2.14
N ILE A 226 -15.72 27.19 1.27
CA ILE A 226 -17.05 26.58 1.21
C ILE A 226 -16.93 25.07 0.95
N LEU A 227 -16.12 24.68 -0.04
CA LEU A 227 -15.82 23.29 -0.35
C LEU A 227 -15.23 22.54 0.84
N LYS A 228 -14.24 23.12 1.51
CA LYS A 228 -13.59 22.51 2.67
C LYS A 228 -14.61 22.25 3.78
N SER A 229 -15.45 23.24 4.09
CA SER A 229 -16.48 23.14 5.12
C SER A 229 -17.49 22.04 4.78
N PHE A 230 -17.90 21.95 3.52
CA PHE A 230 -18.74 20.85 3.03
C PHE A 230 -18.05 19.50 3.17
N LEU A 231 -16.82 19.35 2.67
CA LEU A 231 -16.07 18.10 2.78
C LEU A 231 -15.90 17.66 4.23
N ASN A 232 -15.71 18.60 5.16
CA ASN A 232 -15.62 18.31 6.58
C ASN A 232 -16.95 17.80 7.15
N LEU A 233 -18.08 18.44 6.82
CA LEU A 233 -19.42 17.98 7.18
C LEU A 233 -19.69 16.57 6.63
N PHE A 234 -19.42 16.35 5.35
CA PHE A 234 -19.55 15.03 4.74
C PHE A 234 -18.65 14.00 5.41
N THR A 235 -17.40 14.37 5.70
CA THR A 235 -16.46 13.50 6.40
C THR A 235 -17.03 13.11 7.76
N ARG A 236 -17.68 14.01 8.52
CA ARG A 236 -18.35 13.67 9.78
C ARG A 236 -19.47 12.66 9.59
N ILE A 237 -20.38 12.88 8.64
CA ILE A 237 -21.49 11.96 8.33
C ILE A 237 -20.95 10.56 8.00
N PHE A 238 -19.92 10.48 7.16
CA PHE A 238 -19.27 9.20 6.83
C PHE A 238 -18.47 8.60 7.97
N THR A 239 -17.96 9.44 8.87
CA THR A 239 -17.25 9.01 10.08
C THR A 239 -18.17 8.22 10.99
N ASP A 240 -19.48 8.50 11.04
CA ASP A 240 -20.40 7.73 11.88
C ASP A 240 -20.62 6.30 11.37
N VAL A 241 -20.87 6.14 10.06
CA VAL A 241 -20.99 4.81 9.43
C VAL A 241 -19.68 4.04 9.61
N TRP A 242 -18.55 4.70 9.37
CA TRP A 242 -17.24 4.10 9.52
C TRP A 242 -16.91 3.77 10.98
N ARG A 243 -17.27 4.62 11.93
CA ARG A 243 -17.13 4.40 13.39
C ARG A 243 -17.91 3.17 13.81
N ARG A 244 -19.14 2.99 13.31
CA ARG A 244 -19.94 1.79 13.58
C ARG A 244 -19.28 0.54 12.99
N ILE A 245 -18.81 0.60 11.75
CA ILE A 245 -18.06 -0.52 11.14
C ILE A 245 -16.86 -0.88 12.01
N CYS A 246 -16.09 0.12 12.42
CA CYS A 246 -14.91 -0.10 13.23
C CYS A 246 -15.23 -0.61 14.63
N SER A 247 -16.28 -0.10 15.29
CA SER A 247 -16.72 -0.57 16.62
C SER A 247 -17.11 -2.04 16.55
N GLN A 248 -18.02 -2.40 15.65
CA GLN A 248 -18.45 -3.80 15.48
C GLN A 248 -17.26 -4.71 15.12
N SER A 249 -16.36 -4.26 14.26
CA SER A 249 -15.17 -5.02 13.89
C SER A 249 -14.18 -5.16 15.05
N PHE A 250 -14.08 -4.14 15.90
CA PHE A 250 -13.26 -4.16 17.11
C PHE A 250 -13.85 -5.11 18.17
N ASP A 251 -15.16 -5.08 18.36
CA ASP A 251 -15.88 -5.99 19.25
C ASP A 251 -15.73 -7.45 18.79
N LEU A 252 -15.75 -7.71 17.48
CA LEU A 252 -15.43 -9.03 16.92
C LEU A 252 -13.99 -9.48 17.25
N LEU A 253 -13.00 -8.59 17.11
CA LEU A 253 -11.62 -8.91 17.50
C LEU A 253 -11.49 -9.24 19.00
N ARG A 254 -12.27 -8.57 19.85
CA ARG A 254 -12.32 -8.87 21.30
C ARG A 254 -13.01 -10.20 21.58
N ALA A 255 -14.16 -10.44 20.96
CA ALA A 255 -14.91 -11.69 21.12
C ALA A 255 -14.09 -12.91 20.67
N GLU A 256 -13.33 -12.77 19.58
CA GLU A 256 -12.40 -13.80 19.09
C GLU A 256 -11.09 -13.89 19.90
N ARG A 257 -10.97 -13.16 21.01
CA ARG A 257 -9.78 -13.09 21.88
C ARG A 257 -8.50 -12.66 21.15
N LYS A 258 -8.63 -11.98 20.01
CA LYS A 258 -7.50 -11.40 19.26
C LYS A 258 -6.98 -10.12 19.93
N LEU A 259 -7.85 -9.42 20.67
CA LEU A 259 -7.48 -8.29 21.51
C LEU A 259 -7.90 -8.58 22.96
N ARG A 260 -6.99 -8.37 23.89
CA ARG A 260 -7.27 -8.41 25.34
C ARG A 260 -7.06 -7.02 25.93
N PHE A 261 -7.82 -6.70 26.98
CA PHE A 261 -7.63 -5.44 27.70
C PHE A 261 -6.25 -5.44 28.36
N LEU A 262 -5.55 -4.30 28.31
CA LEU A 262 -4.26 -4.15 28.99
C LEU A 262 -4.54 -3.90 30.48
N LEU A 263 -4.21 -4.87 31.33
CA LEU A 263 -4.38 -4.74 32.78
C LEU A 263 -3.21 -3.96 33.39
N ALA A 264 -3.38 -3.39 34.58
CA ALA A 264 -2.31 -2.69 35.28
C ALA A 264 -1.09 -3.59 35.56
N THR A 265 -1.32 -4.89 35.73
CA THR A 265 -0.27 -5.90 35.89
C THR A 265 0.54 -6.16 34.60
N ASP A 266 0.01 -5.78 33.44
CA ASP A 266 0.73 -5.84 32.15
C ASP A 266 1.62 -4.59 31.93
N ALA A 267 1.90 -3.78 32.97
CA ALA A 267 2.65 -2.53 32.86
C ALA A 267 3.97 -2.72 32.11
N LEU A 268 4.05 -2.13 30.91
CA LEU A 268 5.26 -2.09 30.11
C LEU A 268 6.05 -0.83 30.47
N PRO A 269 7.37 -0.93 30.71
CA PRO A 269 8.21 0.26 30.75
C PRO A 269 8.10 0.96 29.40
N ASP A 270 7.91 2.28 29.44
CA ASP A 270 7.87 3.16 28.26
C ASP A 270 6.66 2.92 27.31
N LEU A 271 5.46 2.90 27.89
CA LEU A 271 4.20 2.59 27.19
C LEU A 271 3.89 3.57 26.05
N ASP A 272 4.19 4.86 26.22
CA ASP A 272 3.81 5.90 25.25
C ASP A 272 4.48 5.71 23.89
N ASP A 273 5.73 5.23 23.86
CA ASP A 273 6.47 4.96 22.63
C ASP A 273 5.99 3.70 21.89
N GLN A 274 5.14 2.90 22.53
CA GLN A 274 4.68 1.58 22.09
C GLN A 274 3.19 1.53 21.74
N ILE A 275 2.43 2.61 21.96
CA ILE A 275 1.01 2.65 21.63
C ILE A 275 0.82 2.80 20.11
N HIS A 276 0.27 1.76 19.50
CA HIS A 276 -0.03 1.73 18.07
C HIS A 276 -1.46 2.14 17.75
N LYS A 277 -1.64 2.65 16.51
CA LYS A 277 -2.96 2.95 15.98
C LYS A 277 -3.49 1.76 15.19
N LEU A 278 -4.63 1.20 15.61
CA LEU A 278 -5.38 0.26 14.78
C LEU A 278 -6.20 1.02 13.74
N ILE A 279 -6.11 0.56 12.49
CA ILE A 279 -6.92 1.04 11.37
C ILE A 279 -7.58 -0.15 10.71
N PHE A 280 -8.85 -0.02 10.39
CA PHE A 280 -9.56 -1.00 9.60
C PHE A 280 -9.47 -0.63 8.11
N LEU A 281 -9.15 -1.58 7.24
CA LEU A 281 -9.21 -1.39 5.80
C LEU A 281 -10.38 -2.18 5.22
N PRO A 282 -11.30 -1.55 4.48
CA PRO A 282 -12.43 -2.27 3.89
C PRO A 282 -11.95 -3.33 2.88
N LYS A 283 -12.58 -4.49 2.94
CA LYS A 283 -12.52 -5.60 1.95
C LYS A 283 -13.89 -5.74 1.30
N LYS A 284 -14.12 -6.80 0.51
CA LYS A 284 -15.38 -6.95 -0.23
C LYS A 284 -16.60 -7.05 0.69
N CYS A 285 -16.48 -7.81 1.77
CA CYS A 285 -17.58 -8.10 2.72
C CYS A 285 -17.12 -8.04 4.19
N SER A 286 -15.93 -7.54 4.45
CA SER A 286 -15.30 -7.53 5.78
C SER A 286 -14.33 -6.36 5.88
N VAL A 287 -13.74 -6.15 7.06
CA VAL A 287 -12.58 -5.26 7.22
C VAL A 287 -11.34 -6.06 7.55
N ARG A 288 -10.18 -5.49 7.20
CA ARG A 288 -8.87 -6.00 7.57
C ARG A 288 -8.24 -5.06 8.59
N PRO A 289 -7.99 -5.51 9.83
CA PRO A 289 -7.25 -4.71 10.81
C PRO A 289 -5.78 -4.55 10.37
N ILE A 290 -5.26 -3.33 10.47
CA ILE A 290 -3.87 -2.97 10.22
C ILE A 290 -3.39 -2.10 11.37
N VAL A 291 -2.22 -2.42 11.89
CA VAL A 291 -1.56 -1.66 12.95
C VAL A 291 -0.58 -0.69 12.29
N ILE A 292 -0.77 0.60 12.56
CA ILE A 292 0.14 1.66 12.13
C ILE A 292 1.07 2.02 13.28
N LEU A 293 2.36 1.86 13.00
CA LEU A 293 3.47 2.27 13.86
C LEU A 293 3.64 3.79 13.73
N ARG A 294 3.42 4.53 14.82
CA ARG A 294 3.51 6.00 14.82
C ARG A 294 4.92 6.54 15.08
N ASN A 295 5.74 5.79 15.80
CA ASN A 295 7.02 6.29 16.31
C ASN A 295 8.18 6.00 15.35
N ALA A 296 8.90 7.05 14.94
CA ALA A 296 10.08 6.94 14.07
C ALA A 296 11.27 6.26 14.78
N ARG A 297 11.45 6.47 16.10
CA ARG A 297 12.47 5.76 16.90
C ARG A 297 12.20 4.26 16.88
N LEU A 298 10.93 3.90 17.02
CA LEU A 298 10.52 2.50 16.96
C LEU A 298 10.80 1.87 15.60
N LYS A 299 10.67 2.63 14.51
CA LYS A 299 10.99 2.12 13.17
C LYS A 299 12.44 1.63 13.09
N ASN A 300 13.39 2.31 13.75
CA ASN A 300 14.79 1.86 13.79
C ASN A 300 14.93 0.55 14.57
N LYS A 301 14.30 0.46 15.76
CA LYS A 301 14.26 -0.79 16.56
C LYS A 301 13.67 -1.95 15.75
N LEU A 302 12.57 -1.73 15.03
CA LEU A 302 11.95 -2.75 14.17
C LEU A 302 12.83 -3.16 12.98
N ASN A 303 13.59 -2.22 12.40
CA ASN A 303 14.54 -2.56 11.35
C ASN A 303 15.68 -3.44 11.89
N ILE A 304 16.16 -3.18 13.11
CA ILE A 304 17.16 -4.01 13.79
C ILE A 304 16.61 -5.43 14.00
N ILE A 305 15.44 -5.57 14.63
CA ILE A 305 14.80 -6.88 14.85
C ILE A 305 14.58 -7.61 13.52
N HIS A 306 14.09 -6.89 12.50
CA HIS A 306 13.85 -7.48 11.19
C HIS A 306 15.14 -7.91 10.50
N ALA A 307 16.27 -7.23 10.71
CA ALA A 307 17.57 -7.63 10.19
C ALA A 307 18.07 -8.92 10.87
N VAL A 308 18.02 -8.99 12.21
CA VAL A 308 18.38 -10.20 12.96
C VAL A 308 17.49 -11.37 12.58
N LEU A 309 16.17 -11.15 12.49
CA LEU A 309 15.24 -12.20 12.10
C LEU A 309 15.53 -12.72 10.68
N ARG A 310 15.84 -11.84 9.72
CA ARG A 310 16.24 -12.27 8.36
C ARG A 310 17.53 -13.07 8.37
N PHE A 311 18.51 -12.67 9.18
CA PHE A 311 19.74 -13.42 9.37
C PHE A 311 19.45 -14.83 9.89
N LEU A 312 18.70 -14.95 10.99
CA LEU A 312 18.33 -16.24 11.58
C LEU A 312 17.52 -17.12 10.61
N ILE A 313 16.57 -16.53 9.87
CA ILE A 313 15.81 -17.25 8.85
C ILE A 313 16.73 -17.79 7.75
N GLY A 314 17.73 -17.00 7.32
CA GLY A 314 18.69 -17.41 6.30
C GLY A 314 19.64 -18.54 6.75
N GLN A 315 19.93 -18.62 8.05
CA GLN A 315 20.78 -19.67 8.62
C GLN A 315 20.03 -20.99 8.81
N CYS A 316 18.71 -20.93 8.95
CA CYS A 316 17.92 -22.10 9.30
C CYS A 316 17.28 -22.72 8.05
N SER A 317 17.86 -23.83 7.58
CA SER A 317 17.30 -24.66 6.49
C SER A 317 15.89 -25.19 6.80
N LEU A 318 15.47 -25.12 8.08
CA LEU A 318 14.19 -25.65 8.56
C LEU A 318 12.96 -24.81 8.17
N LEU A 319 13.13 -23.62 7.58
CA LEU A 319 12.08 -22.58 7.60
C LEU A 319 11.43 -22.25 6.26
N SER A 320 11.75 -23.00 5.19
CA SER A 320 11.18 -22.75 3.86
C SER A 320 10.91 -24.05 3.10
N GLU A 321 10.07 -24.93 3.67
CA GLU A 321 9.58 -26.11 2.94
C GLU A 321 8.97 -25.68 1.61
N TRP A 322 7.89 -24.88 1.65
CA TRP A 322 7.19 -24.43 0.44
C TRP A 322 7.12 -22.91 0.29
N GLY A 323 7.51 -22.17 1.33
CA GLY A 323 7.43 -20.71 1.38
C GLY A 323 8.44 -20.01 0.47
N ILE A 324 7.96 -19.20 -0.47
CA ILE A 324 8.79 -18.30 -1.28
C ILE A 324 8.80 -16.87 -0.72
N SER A 325 9.99 -16.29 -0.56
CA SER A 325 10.13 -14.89 -0.12
C SER A 325 9.68 -13.88 -1.18
N ASN A 326 9.73 -14.25 -2.46
CA ASN A 326 9.32 -13.39 -3.55
C ASN A 326 8.96 -14.17 -4.81
N LEU A 327 8.12 -13.56 -5.67
CA LEU A 327 7.64 -14.19 -6.89
C LEU A 327 8.76 -14.54 -7.90
N ARG A 328 9.96 -13.95 -7.82
CA ARG A 328 11.06 -14.30 -8.74
C ARG A 328 11.59 -15.71 -8.46
N LEU A 329 11.63 -16.12 -7.20
CA LEU A 329 11.97 -17.49 -6.81
C LEU A 329 10.93 -18.46 -7.34
N PHE A 330 9.63 -18.13 -7.22
CA PHE A 330 8.57 -18.90 -7.88
C PHE A 330 8.81 -19.00 -9.39
N ALA A 331 9.11 -17.91 -10.08
CA ALA A 331 9.38 -17.95 -11.51
C ALA A 331 10.55 -18.87 -11.90
N PHE A 332 11.57 -18.99 -11.05
CA PHE A 332 12.68 -19.92 -11.25
C PHE A 332 12.25 -21.37 -11.02
N ALA A 333 11.61 -21.66 -9.90
CA ALA A 333 11.14 -23.01 -9.57
C ALA A 333 10.10 -23.50 -10.60
N PHE A 334 9.13 -22.65 -10.94
CA PHE A 334 8.11 -22.93 -11.95
C PHE A 334 8.70 -23.10 -13.36
N ARG A 335 9.80 -22.42 -13.68
CA ARG A 335 10.51 -22.65 -14.96
C ARG A 335 11.07 -24.06 -15.04
N ARG A 336 11.64 -24.59 -13.95
CA ARG A 336 12.15 -25.98 -13.90
C ARG A 336 11.02 -26.98 -14.11
N LEU A 337 9.91 -26.80 -13.37
CA LEU A 337 8.69 -27.58 -13.56
C LEU A 337 8.22 -27.52 -15.03
N SER A 338 8.09 -26.32 -15.58
CA SER A 338 7.65 -26.16 -16.97
C SER A 338 8.58 -26.86 -17.96
N LEU A 339 9.90 -26.89 -17.73
CA LEU A 339 10.84 -27.61 -18.62
C LEU A 339 10.61 -29.11 -18.59
N GLN A 340 10.48 -29.70 -17.40
CA GLN A 340 10.26 -31.14 -17.22
C GLN A 340 9.01 -31.61 -17.97
N TYR A 341 7.92 -30.86 -17.89
CA TYR A 341 6.63 -31.23 -18.49
C TYR A 341 6.41 -30.75 -19.93
N THR A 342 7.22 -29.82 -20.44
CA THR A 342 7.08 -29.36 -21.85
C THR A 342 8.12 -29.94 -22.79
N ARG A 343 9.26 -30.37 -22.25
CA ARG A 343 10.39 -30.89 -23.04
C ARG A 343 11.00 -32.17 -22.48
N GLY A 344 10.74 -32.50 -21.22
CA GLY A 344 11.30 -33.67 -20.56
C GLY A 344 10.45 -34.93 -20.75
N PRO A 345 10.75 -36.00 -19.99
CA PRO A 345 10.08 -37.30 -20.10
C PRO A 345 8.58 -37.25 -19.78
N GLN A 346 8.14 -36.22 -19.05
CA GLN A 346 6.73 -36.03 -18.68
C GLN A 346 5.94 -35.20 -19.71
N LYS A 347 6.47 -35.04 -20.92
CA LYS A 347 5.80 -34.28 -21.98
C LYS A 347 4.43 -34.90 -22.30
N GLY A 348 3.40 -34.05 -22.28
CA GLY A 348 2.03 -34.47 -22.61
C GLY A 348 1.23 -35.00 -21.42
N GLN A 349 1.86 -35.24 -20.27
CA GLN A 349 1.14 -35.65 -19.06
C GLN A 349 0.16 -34.56 -18.60
N ARG A 350 -1.02 -34.99 -18.17
CA ARG A 350 -2.06 -34.11 -17.64
C ARG A 350 -1.63 -33.61 -16.26
N MET A 351 -1.71 -32.30 -16.08
CA MET A 351 -1.40 -31.66 -14.80
C MET A 351 -2.66 -31.31 -14.03
N HIS A 352 -2.64 -31.63 -12.75
CA HIS A 352 -3.65 -31.29 -11.76
C HIS A 352 -3.15 -30.10 -10.94
N PHE A 353 -4.09 -29.24 -10.53
CA PHE A 353 -3.79 -28.01 -9.83
C PHE A 353 -4.70 -27.85 -8.63
N CYS A 354 -4.13 -27.36 -7.54
CA CYS A 354 -4.85 -26.83 -6.40
C CYS A 354 -4.31 -25.44 -6.06
N THR A 355 -5.21 -24.52 -5.71
CA THR A 355 -4.85 -23.31 -4.97
C THR A 355 -5.63 -23.24 -3.68
N ALA A 356 -4.96 -22.89 -2.59
CA ALA A 356 -5.58 -22.77 -1.29
C ALA A 356 -5.21 -21.42 -0.65
N ASP A 357 -6.16 -20.77 0.01
CA ASP A 357 -5.99 -19.47 0.67
C ASP A 357 -6.21 -19.64 2.18
N LEU A 358 -5.19 -19.32 2.98
CA LEU A 358 -5.30 -19.35 4.44
C LEU A 358 -6.10 -18.16 4.95
N ASN A 359 -7.15 -18.44 5.72
CA ASN A 359 -7.95 -17.40 6.33
C ASN A 359 -7.17 -16.71 7.45
N ASN A 360 -7.10 -15.38 7.37
CA ASN A 360 -6.69 -14.53 8.49
C ASN A 360 -5.34 -14.96 9.12
N CYS A 361 -4.37 -15.41 8.32
CA CYS A 361 -3.14 -16.06 8.81
C CYS A 361 -2.46 -15.27 9.94
N TYR A 362 -2.23 -13.96 9.73
CA TYR A 362 -1.60 -13.08 10.71
C TYR A 362 -2.32 -13.06 12.07
N THR A 363 -3.65 -13.05 12.10
CA THR A 363 -4.42 -12.93 13.35
C THR A 363 -4.68 -14.29 14.02
N SER A 364 -4.23 -15.38 13.41
CA SER A 364 -4.57 -16.74 13.85
C SER A 364 -3.40 -17.46 14.53
N PHE A 365 -2.18 -16.89 14.47
CA PHE A 365 -1.01 -17.49 15.12
C PHE A 365 -1.14 -17.56 16.63
N GLU A 366 -0.65 -18.65 17.18
CA GLU A 366 -0.54 -18.84 18.62
C GLU A 366 0.81 -18.30 19.08
N HIS A 367 0.80 -17.35 20.02
CA HIS A 367 2.03 -16.71 20.49
C HIS A 367 2.99 -17.69 21.15
N LYS A 368 2.46 -18.71 21.85
CA LYS A 368 3.28 -19.76 22.48
C LYS A 368 4.11 -20.52 21.45
N VAL A 369 3.45 -20.96 20.36
CA VAL A 369 4.12 -21.66 19.25
C VAL A 369 5.14 -20.73 18.58
N LEU A 370 4.79 -19.46 18.34
CA LEU A 370 5.74 -18.51 17.75
C LEU A 370 6.95 -18.25 18.66
N ASP A 371 6.77 -18.15 19.97
CA ASP A 371 7.86 -18.00 20.95
C ASP A 371 8.78 -19.23 20.96
N GLU A 372 8.20 -20.44 20.93
CA GLU A 372 8.96 -21.69 20.81
C GLU A 372 9.81 -21.71 19.54
N ILE A 373 9.23 -21.34 18.39
CA ILE A 373 9.95 -21.26 17.11
C ILE A 373 11.12 -20.28 17.23
N LEU A 374 10.89 -19.09 17.79
CA LEU A 374 11.92 -18.07 17.93
C LEU A 374 13.07 -18.54 18.83
N ARG A 375 12.76 -19.14 19.97
CA ARG A 375 13.79 -19.72 20.87
C ARG A 375 14.58 -20.83 20.18
N LYS A 376 13.93 -21.65 19.36
CA LYS A 376 14.60 -22.75 18.64
C LYS A 376 15.56 -22.27 17.56
N ILE A 377 15.26 -21.15 16.89
CA ILE A 377 16.12 -20.61 15.81
C ILE A 377 17.15 -19.61 16.32
N THR A 378 16.94 -19.00 17.49
CA THR A 378 17.86 -18.05 18.09
C THR A 378 18.88 -18.81 18.94
N PRO A 379 20.18 -18.78 18.60
CA PRO A 379 21.20 -19.43 19.42
C PRO A 379 21.22 -18.86 20.83
N THR A 380 21.40 -19.72 21.82
CA THR A 380 21.56 -19.31 23.22
C THR A 380 22.80 -18.42 23.36
N GLU A 381 22.70 -17.32 24.11
CA GLU A 381 23.83 -16.43 24.46
C GLU A 381 24.59 -15.74 23.32
N SER A 382 24.07 -15.76 22.09
CA SER A 382 24.73 -15.07 20.97
C SER A 382 24.50 -13.55 21.01
N LYS A 383 25.50 -12.80 20.53
CA LYS A 383 25.40 -11.37 20.19
C LYS A 383 25.32 -11.23 18.68
N PHE A 384 24.34 -10.47 18.20
CA PHE A 384 24.21 -10.14 16.79
C PHE A 384 24.79 -8.76 16.52
N VAL A 385 25.67 -8.66 15.54
CA VAL A 385 26.18 -7.41 15.01
C VAL A 385 25.24 -6.93 13.92
N ILE A 386 24.76 -5.69 14.04
CA ILE A 386 23.89 -5.04 13.06
C ILE A 386 24.64 -3.91 12.39
N VAL A 387 24.63 -3.92 11.06
CA VAL A 387 25.26 -2.88 10.25
C VAL A 387 24.18 -2.15 9.44
N SER A 388 24.11 -0.83 9.62
CA SER A 388 23.23 0.06 8.87
C SER A 388 24.02 0.98 7.95
N VAL A 389 23.68 0.97 6.67
CA VAL A 389 24.34 1.79 5.65
C VAL A 389 23.30 2.67 4.96
N GLN A 390 23.57 3.97 4.87
CA GLN A 390 22.83 4.83 3.95
C GLN A 390 23.36 4.66 2.53
N VAL A 391 22.44 4.35 1.63
CA VAL A 391 22.72 4.07 0.22
C VAL A 391 22.01 5.09 -0.65
N THR A 392 22.77 5.78 -1.50
CA THR A 392 22.23 6.74 -2.46
C THR A 392 22.17 6.12 -3.86
N SER A 393 21.01 6.13 -4.49
CA SER A 393 20.89 5.68 -5.88
C SER A 393 21.40 6.75 -6.85
N LYS A 394 22.47 6.47 -7.60
CA LYS A 394 23.01 7.39 -8.63
C LYS A 394 21.97 7.75 -9.70
N ILE A 395 21.11 6.78 -10.06
CA ILE A 395 20.12 6.94 -11.13
C ILE A 395 18.92 7.77 -10.68
N TYR A 396 18.47 7.58 -9.44
CA TYR A 396 17.21 8.14 -8.97
C TYR A 396 17.36 9.21 -7.88
N LYS A 397 18.59 9.48 -7.44
CA LYS A 397 18.96 10.45 -6.39
C LYS A 397 18.19 10.30 -5.06
N TYR A 398 17.59 9.13 -4.78
CA TYR A 398 16.97 8.87 -3.48
C TYR A 398 17.96 8.19 -2.55
N ARG A 399 17.86 8.51 -1.26
CA ARG A 399 18.58 7.86 -0.16
C ARG A 399 17.69 6.79 0.46
N LYS A 400 18.27 5.63 0.78
CA LYS A 400 17.63 4.58 1.59
C LYS A 400 18.62 4.03 2.59
N THR A 401 18.15 3.63 3.75
CA THR A 401 18.97 2.87 4.71
C THR A 401 18.80 1.38 4.42
N LYS A 402 19.91 0.64 4.37
CA LYS A 402 19.93 -0.82 4.42
C LYS A 402 20.47 -1.22 5.78
N THR A 403 19.86 -2.23 6.39
CA THR A 403 20.24 -2.74 7.70
C THR A 403 20.33 -4.25 7.58
N GLU A 404 21.49 -4.82 7.85
CA GLU A 404 21.73 -6.27 7.86
C GLU A 404 22.34 -6.68 9.20
N ALA A 405 22.21 -7.96 9.55
CA ALA A 405 22.73 -8.53 10.77
C ALA A 405 23.60 -9.76 10.47
N GLY A 406 24.50 -10.07 11.39
CA GLY A 406 25.40 -11.23 11.35
C GLY A 406 25.96 -11.53 12.74
N LEU A 407 26.78 -12.57 12.85
CA LEU A 407 27.49 -12.89 14.10
C LEU A 407 28.77 -12.06 14.27
N SER A 408 29.28 -11.46 13.19
CA SER A 408 30.41 -10.53 13.19
C SER A 408 30.09 -9.32 12.30
N TYR A 409 30.94 -8.29 12.38
CA TYR A 409 30.82 -7.12 11.51
C TYR A 409 30.98 -7.50 10.03
N ASP A 410 31.96 -8.35 9.70
CA ASP A 410 32.21 -8.77 8.32
C ASP A 410 31.08 -9.62 7.75
N ASP A 411 30.51 -10.52 8.57
CA ASP A 411 29.34 -11.31 8.17
C ASP A 411 28.13 -10.38 7.89
N ALA A 412 27.84 -9.44 8.80
CA ALA A 412 26.75 -8.48 8.60
C ALA A 412 26.99 -7.57 7.39
N PHE A 413 28.21 -7.07 7.19
CA PHE A 413 28.56 -6.17 6.09
C PHE A 413 28.54 -6.89 4.73
N SER A 414 29.03 -8.13 4.66
CA SER A 414 29.04 -8.94 3.43
C SER A 414 27.64 -9.17 2.86
N ARG A 415 26.62 -9.21 3.74
CA ARG A 415 25.20 -9.36 3.38
C ARG A 415 24.57 -8.08 2.83
N ILE A 416 25.24 -6.93 2.92
CA ILE A 416 24.75 -5.67 2.36
C ILE A 416 24.93 -5.68 0.84
N ILE A 417 23.98 -6.30 0.13
CA ILE A 417 24.00 -6.36 -1.34
C ILE A 417 23.71 -4.98 -1.92
N CYS A 418 24.73 -4.34 -2.51
CA CYS A 418 24.60 -3.10 -3.26
C CYS A 418 24.50 -3.33 -4.76
N LYS A 419 23.66 -2.54 -5.43
CA LYS A 419 23.65 -2.49 -6.89
C LYS A 419 24.81 -1.59 -7.32
N GLY A 420 25.49 -1.88 -8.43
CA GLY A 420 26.58 -1.01 -8.93
C GLY A 420 26.21 0.47 -9.15
N SER A 421 24.91 0.80 -9.16
CA SER A 421 24.38 2.17 -9.22
C SER A 421 24.22 2.85 -7.86
N GLU A 422 24.76 2.30 -6.78
CA GLU A 422 24.54 2.75 -5.41
C GLU A 422 25.88 3.18 -4.77
N GLU A 423 25.85 4.26 -3.99
CA GLU A 423 27.01 4.78 -3.25
C GLU A 423 26.80 4.62 -1.74
N PHE A 424 27.85 4.20 -1.04
CA PHE A 424 27.88 4.01 0.41
C PHE A 424 28.22 5.32 1.11
N ASN A 425 27.46 5.64 2.15
CA ASN A 425 27.95 6.48 3.23
C ASN A 425 28.56 5.58 4.32
N SER A 426 29.25 6.18 5.30
CA SER A 426 29.86 5.44 6.42
C SER A 426 28.87 4.51 7.11
N PRO A 427 29.21 3.21 7.29
CA PRO A 427 28.37 2.25 7.99
C PRO A 427 28.25 2.61 9.48
N PHE A 428 27.06 2.40 10.03
CA PHE A 428 26.79 2.47 11.47
C PHE A 428 26.70 1.05 12.03
N LYS A 429 27.49 0.76 13.08
CA LYS A 429 27.47 -0.53 13.79
C LYS A 429 26.65 -0.41 15.07
N SER A 430 25.87 -1.43 15.36
CA SER A 430 25.19 -1.65 16.65
C SER A 430 25.18 -3.13 16.99
N GLU A 431 24.91 -3.49 18.23
CA GLU A 431 24.86 -4.88 18.69
C GLU A 431 23.58 -5.12 19.49
N ILE A 432 23.08 -6.36 19.45
CA ILE A 432 21.93 -6.80 20.24
C ILE A 432 22.17 -8.24 20.73
N SER A 433 21.88 -8.50 22.00
CA SER A 433 21.94 -9.86 22.54
C SER A 433 20.74 -10.71 22.10
N SER A 434 20.86 -12.03 22.13
CA SER A 434 19.75 -12.95 21.86
C SER A 434 18.58 -12.76 22.81
N VAL A 435 18.85 -12.52 24.09
CA VAL A 435 17.82 -12.24 25.11
C VAL A 435 17.08 -10.93 24.80
N GLU A 436 17.82 -9.88 24.44
CA GLU A 436 17.22 -8.59 24.08
C GLU A 436 16.40 -8.69 22.79
N PHE A 437 16.90 -9.42 21.77
CA PHE A 437 16.17 -9.68 20.54
C PHE A 437 14.83 -10.39 20.81
N LEU A 438 14.84 -11.47 21.61
CA LEU A 438 13.63 -12.22 21.98
C LEU A 438 12.64 -11.36 22.78
N LYS A 439 13.14 -10.53 23.72
CA LYS A 439 12.32 -9.58 24.47
C LYS A 439 11.65 -8.56 23.54
N MET A 440 12.44 -7.94 22.65
CA MET A 440 11.94 -6.93 21.71
C MET A 440 10.93 -7.51 20.73
N ILE A 441 11.20 -8.68 20.13
CA ILE A 441 10.29 -9.27 19.15
C ILE A 441 8.97 -9.70 19.80
N THR A 442 9.02 -10.24 21.02
CA THR A 442 7.83 -10.56 21.81
C THR A 442 7.02 -9.30 22.07
N GLN A 443 7.66 -8.23 22.51
CA GLN A 443 7.04 -6.94 22.78
C GLN A 443 6.35 -6.35 21.53
N PHE A 444 7.04 -6.32 20.39
CA PHE A 444 6.52 -5.65 19.20
C PHE A 444 5.57 -6.49 18.36
N ALA A 445 5.75 -7.81 18.30
CA ALA A 445 4.95 -8.68 17.45
C ALA A 445 3.81 -9.38 18.21
N MET A 446 4.06 -9.85 19.44
CA MET A 446 3.08 -10.63 20.21
C MET A 446 2.33 -9.77 21.22
N ARG A 447 3.00 -8.78 21.84
CA ARG A 447 2.41 -7.88 22.84
C ARG A 447 2.19 -6.46 22.30
N THR A 448 1.84 -6.35 21.03
CA THR A 448 1.54 -5.07 20.38
C THR A 448 0.41 -4.35 21.13
N VAL A 449 0.74 -3.21 21.76
CA VAL A 449 -0.23 -2.36 22.46
C VAL A 449 -0.95 -1.47 21.45
N ILE A 450 -2.27 -1.50 21.49
CA ILE A 450 -3.16 -0.85 20.55
C ILE A 450 -4.12 0.04 21.32
N ARG A 451 -4.26 1.27 20.84
CA ARG A 451 -5.29 2.18 21.32
C ARG A 451 -6.62 1.85 20.67
N GLU A 452 -7.69 1.82 21.47
CA GLU A 452 -9.05 1.72 20.94
C GLU A 452 -9.30 2.85 19.92
N PRO A 453 -9.66 2.52 18.67
CA PRO A 453 -9.59 3.49 17.58
C PRO A 453 -10.62 4.64 17.67
N PHE A 454 -11.55 4.61 18.66
CA PHE A 454 -12.64 5.58 18.77
C PHE A 454 -13.03 6.01 20.21
N CYS A 455 -12.17 5.82 21.23
CA CYS A 455 -12.42 6.31 22.60
C CYS A 455 -12.42 7.83 22.78
N ALA A 456 -12.59 8.62 21.72
CA ALA A 456 -12.86 10.06 21.82
C ALA A 456 -14.36 10.34 22.06
N LEU A 457 -15.04 9.47 22.81
CA LEU A 457 -16.28 9.86 23.46
C LEU A 457 -15.85 10.65 24.70
N THR A 458 -16.03 11.95 24.68
CA THR A 458 -16.15 12.72 25.91
C THR A 458 -17.39 12.17 26.64
N SER A 459 -17.24 11.66 27.86
CA SER A 459 -18.43 11.45 28.68
C SER A 459 -19.06 12.83 28.87
N SER A 460 -20.29 13.01 28.40
CA SER A 460 -21.01 14.28 28.42
C SER A 460 -21.09 14.91 29.81
N ALA A 461 -20.95 14.11 30.87
CA ALA A 461 -21.09 14.56 32.26
C ALA A 461 -19.89 15.34 32.83
N GLN A 462 -18.66 15.24 32.30
CA GLN A 462 -17.47 15.74 33.04
C GLN A 462 -16.34 16.36 32.20
N ASN A 463 -16.44 16.46 30.87
CA ASN A 463 -15.37 17.01 30.00
C ASN A 463 -13.96 16.42 30.21
N ARG A 464 -13.82 15.34 30.98
CA ARG A 464 -12.58 14.59 31.09
C ARG A 464 -12.49 13.69 29.87
N PRO A 465 -11.37 13.71 29.13
CA PRO A 465 -11.14 12.70 28.10
C PRO A 465 -11.23 11.35 28.80
N LEU A 466 -12.22 10.51 28.42
CA LEU A 466 -12.28 9.15 28.92
C LEU A 466 -10.90 8.53 28.71
N ARG A 467 -10.31 8.01 29.80
CA ARG A 467 -8.99 7.34 29.73
C ARG A 467 -9.06 6.34 28.58
N GLN A 468 -8.21 6.57 27.58
CA GLN A 468 -8.21 5.76 26.37
C GLN A 468 -7.89 4.33 26.77
N ARG A 469 -8.82 3.41 26.47
CA ARG A 469 -8.61 1.99 26.75
C ARG A 469 -7.49 1.48 25.85
N LEU A 470 -6.52 0.85 26.49
CA LEU A 470 -5.41 0.19 25.83
C LEU A 470 -5.69 -1.30 25.78
N PHE A 471 -5.38 -1.88 24.64
CA PHE A 471 -5.53 -3.29 24.38
C PHE A 471 -4.18 -3.83 23.97
N VAL A 472 -3.96 -5.10 24.19
CA VAL A 472 -2.79 -5.82 23.68
C VAL A 472 -3.26 -6.97 22.80
N SER A 473 -2.47 -7.31 21.80
CA SER A 473 -2.75 -8.50 20.99
C SER A 473 -2.82 -9.74 21.89
N GLY A 474 -3.96 -10.44 21.86
CA GLY A 474 -4.15 -11.70 22.58
C GLY A 474 -3.78 -12.92 21.73
N ARG A 475 -3.82 -12.76 20.41
CA ARG A 475 -3.51 -13.80 19.42
C ARG A 475 -3.08 -13.17 18.11
N GLY A 476 -2.16 -13.83 17.41
CA GLY A 476 -1.66 -13.36 16.13
C GLY A 476 -0.79 -12.11 16.21
N ILE A 477 -0.33 -11.65 15.07
CA ILE A 477 0.59 -10.52 14.94
C ILE A 477 -0.08 -9.38 14.16
N GLY A 478 0.18 -8.14 14.57
CA GLY A 478 -0.36 -6.96 13.91
C GLY A 478 0.10 -6.86 12.44
N GLN A 479 -0.83 -6.66 11.51
CA GLN A 479 -0.48 -6.42 10.10
C GLN A 479 0.04 -5.00 9.89
N GLY A 480 0.91 -4.79 8.90
CA GLY A 480 1.37 -3.45 8.51
C GLY A 480 2.87 -3.22 8.63
N SER A 481 3.62 -4.19 9.14
CA SER A 481 5.08 -4.14 9.22
C SER A 481 5.73 -5.23 8.35
N SER A 482 6.97 -4.99 7.90
CA SER A 482 7.79 -6.03 7.23
C SER A 482 8.16 -7.16 8.19
N LEU A 483 8.30 -6.86 9.48
CA LEU A 483 8.53 -7.86 10.53
C LEU A 483 7.39 -8.88 10.58
N SER A 484 6.14 -8.41 10.50
CA SER A 484 4.97 -9.30 10.51
C SER A 484 4.95 -10.25 9.32
N VAL A 485 5.42 -9.79 8.15
CA VAL A 485 5.55 -10.62 6.94
C VAL A 485 6.60 -11.72 7.15
N ALA A 486 7.77 -11.38 7.72
CA ALA A 486 8.82 -12.34 8.00
C ALA A 486 8.38 -13.38 9.06
N LEU A 487 7.75 -12.92 10.15
CA LEU A 487 7.22 -13.82 11.19
C LEU A 487 6.10 -14.72 10.69
N CYS A 488 5.24 -14.22 9.80
CA CYS A 488 4.20 -15.02 9.16
C CYS A 488 4.80 -16.14 8.32
N ASN A 489 5.81 -15.84 7.51
CA ASN A 489 6.49 -16.87 6.73
C ASN A 489 7.26 -17.86 7.60
N LEU A 490 7.90 -17.39 8.67
CA LEU A 490 8.58 -18.23 9.66
C LEU A 490 7.61 -19.24 10.28
N TYR A 491 6.49 -18.75 10.84
CA TYR A 491 5.49 -19.58 11.49
C TYR A 491 4.94 -20.64 10.54
N LEU A 492 4.53 -20.21 9.34
CA LEU A 492 3.99 -21.12 8.34
C LEU A 492 5.03 -22.13 7.86
N GLY A 493 6.27 -21.72 7.64
CA GLY A 493 7.35 -22.62 7.23
C GLY A 493 7.64 -23.70 8.28
N TRP A 494 7.63 -23.33 9.56
CA TRP A 494 7.78 -24.28 10.64
C TRP A 494 6.60 -25.26 10.72
N VAL A 495 5.35 -24.77 10.63
CA VAL A 495 4.15 -25.63 10.63
C VAL A 495 4.18 -26.60 9.44
N GLU A 496 4.49 -26.11 8.24
CA GLU A 496 4.64 -26.94 7.05
C GLU A 496 5.64 -28.06 7.26
N ARG A 497 6.79 -27.76 7.87
CA ARG A 497 7.79 -28.76 8.20
C ARG A 497 7.28 -29.80 9.19
N GLN A 498 6.58 -29.38 10.25
CA GLN A 498 6.00 -30.32 11.21
C GLN A 498 5.02 -31.29 10.53
N ILE A 499 4.22 -30.79 9.59
CA ILE A 499 3.28 -31.60 8.82
C ILE A 499 4.04 -32.55 7.88
N SER A 500 5.03 -32.04 7.14
CA SER A 500 5.87 -32.85 6.24
C SER A 500 6.60 -33.98 6.96
N LEU A 501 7.12 -33.74 8.17
CA LEU A 501 7.82 -34.75 8.98
C LEU A 501 6.90 -35.88 9.47
N ARG A 502 5.64 -35.56 9.80
CA ARG A 502 4.64 -36.56 10.23
C ARG A 502 4.05 -37.35 9.05
N SER A 503 4.22 -36.85 7.84
CA SER A 503 3.70 -37.44 6.61
C SER A 503 4.83 -37.67 5.61
N PRO A 504 5.74 -38.64 5.86
CA PRO A 504 6.93 -38.85 5.02
C PRO A 504 6.58 -39.18 3.56
N GLU A 505 5.38 -39.69 3.29
CA GLU A 505 4.86 -39.91 1.92
C GLU A 505 4.63 -38.61 1.13
N ILE A 506 4.51 -37.48 1.84
CA ILE A 506 4.43 -36.11 1.31
C ILE A 506 5.82 -35.47 1.28
N GLY A 507 6.75 -35.97 2.10
CA GLY A 507 8.11 -35.46 2.26
C GLY A 507 8.88 -35.42 0.93
N LEU A 508 9.72 -34.39 0.79
CA LEU A 508 10.52 -34.11 -0.41
C LEU A 508 11.57 -35.20 -0.75
N THR A 509 11.80 -36.17 0.13
CA THR A 509 13.05 -36.93 0.15
C THR A 509 13.08 -38.22 -0.66
N ASN A 510 11.98 -38.99 -0.81
CA ASN A 510 12.11 -40.37 -1.33
C ASN A 510 11.11 -40.82 -2.43
N CYS A 511 10.27 -39.94 -3.00
CA CYS A 511 9.40 -40.31 -4.12
C CYS A 511 9.86 -39.65 -5.43
N ALA A 512 10.03 -40.45 -6.49
CA ALA A 512 10.59 -40.04 -7.79
C ALA A 512 9.91 -38.81 -8.45
N ILE A 513 8.70 -38.41 -8.03
CA ILE A 513 8.04 -37.18 -8.46
C ILE A 513 7.18 -36.66 -7.30
N THR A 514 7.69 -35.70 -6.53
CA THR A 514 6.93 -35.01 -5.49
C THR A 514 6.04 -33.91 -6.10
N PRO A 515 4.87 -33.62 -5.53
CA PRO A 515 4.03 -32.52 -6.02
C PRO A 515 4.80 -31.20 -5.88
N PHE A 516 4.72 -30.35 -6.89
CA PHE A 516 5.23 -28.99 -6.81
C PHE A 516 4.32 -28.19 -5.88
N CYS A 517 4.79 -27.89 -4.66
CA CYS A 517 4.10 -27.03 -3.71
C CYS A 517 4.85 -25.70 -3.57
N CYS A 518 4.12 -24.60 -3.65
CA CYS A 518 4.67 -23.26 -3.49
C CYS A 518 3.67 -22.38 -2.74
N ARG A 519 4.13 -21.74 -1.68
CA ARG A 519 3.37 -20.77 -0.90
C ARG A 519 3.97 -19.39 -1.02
N TYR A 520 3.15 -18.41 -1.38
CA TYR A 520 3.50 -17.01 -1.26
C TYR A 520 2.61 -16.37 -0.19
N MET A 521 3.19 -16.10 0.98
CA MET A 521 2.45 -15.63 2.15
C MET A 521 1.39 -16.65 2.61
N ASP A 522 0.11 -16.36 2.40
CA ASP A 522 -1.09 -17.16 2.71
C ASP A 522 -1.66 -17.92 1.51
N ASP A 523 -1.17 -17.64 0.29
CA ASP A 523 -1.63 -18.27 -0.95
C ASP A 523 -0.77 -19.50 -1.31
N TYR A 524 -1.37 -20.69 -1.34
CA TYR A 524 -0.76 -21.94 -1.80
C TYR A 524 -1.06 -22.21 -3.28
N LEU A 525 -0.09 -22.80 -3.97
CA LEU A 525 -0.19 -23.39 -5.29
C LEU A 525 0.44 -24.78 -5.26
N ILE A 526 -0.38 -25.79 -5.54
CA ILE A 526 0.03 -27.20 -5.58
C ILE A 526 -0.21 -27.70 -7.01
N ILE A 527 0.77 -28.38 -7.58
CA ILE A 527 0.73 -28.93 -8.94
C ILE A 527 1.30 -30.35 -8.93
N SER A 528 0.57 -31.30 -9.52
CA SER A 528 1.04 -32.68 -9.68
C SER A 528 0.47 -33.30 -10.95
N ASP A 529 1.20 -34.25 -11.50
CA ASP A 529 0.75 -35.21 -12.52
C ASP A 529 -0.32 -36.19 -12.01
N LYS A 530 -0.27 -36.57 -10.73
CA LYS A 530 -1.22 -37.47 -10.07
C LYS A 530 -2.18 -36.70 -9.18
N ARG A 531 -3.48 -36.97 -9.35
CA ARG A 531 -4.54 -36.32 -8.59
C ARG A 531 -4.46 -36.66 -7.10
N GLU A 532 -4.22 -37.93 -6.81
CA GLU A 532 -4.24 -38.53 -5.48
C GLU A 532 -3.20 -37.87 -4.56
N ARG A 533 -2.07 -37.43 -5.13
CA ARG A 533 -1.02 -36.69 -4.42
C ARG A 533 -1.50 -35.32 -3.94
N ILE A 534 -2.30 -34.63 -4.74
CA ILE A 534 -2.86 -33.34 -4.38
C ILE A 534 -3.92 -33.51 -3.29
N GLU A 535 -4.77 -34.53 -3.41
CA GLU A 535 -5.81 -34.83 -2.43
C GLU A 535 -5.20 -35.14 -1.07
N LYS A 536 -4.29 -36.10 -1.02
CA LYS A 536 -3.57 -36.46 0.22
C LYS A 536 -2.85 -35.26 0.85
N LEU A 537 -2.21 -34.42 0.05
CA LEU A 537 -1.57 -33.21 0.57
C LEU A 537 -2.58 -32.21 1.13
N ILE A 538 -3.70 -31.97 0.44
CA ILE A 538 -4.74 -31.06 0.94
C ILE A 538 -5.36 -31.61 2.22
N ASP A 539 -5.66 -32.91 2.27
CA ASP A 539 -6.29 -33.55 3.43
C ASP A 539 -5.38 -33.45 4.65
N ASN A 540 -4.08 -33.73 4.49
CA ASN A 540 -3.11 -33.59 5.57
C ASN A 540 -2.98 -32.13 6.03
N LEU A 541 -2.96 -31.16 5.09
CA LEU A 541 -2.92 -29.75 5.45
C LEU A 541 -4.20 -29.29 6.15
N MET A 542 -5.37 -29.73 5.68
CA MET A 542 -6.67 -29.37 6.27
C MET A 542 -6.90 -30.02 7.63
N CYS A 543 -6.32 -31.20 7.88
CA CYS A 543 -6.38 -31.91 9.15
C CYS A 543 -5.38 -31.35 10.18
N GLU A 544 -4.13 -31.11 9.79
CA GLU A 544 -3.06 -30.75 10.73
C GLU A 544 -2.98 -29.25 11.02
N MET A 545 -3.25 -28.36 10.05
CA MET A 545 -3.14 -26.91 10.27
C MET A 545 -4.05 -26.35 11.39
N PRO A 546 -5.29 -26.84 11.58
CA PRO A 546 -6.13 -26.44 12.71
C PRO A 546 -5.47 -26.61 14.08
N LYS A 547 -4.58 -27.61 14.25
CA LYS A 547 -3.84 -27.85 15.50
C LYS A 547 -2.89 -26.69 15.85
N PHE A 548 -2.52 -25.87 14.86
CA PHE A 548 -1.71 -24.66 15.02
C PHE A 548 -2.53 -23.37 14.89
N GLY A 549 -3.87 -23.50 14.92
CA GLY A 549 -4.78 -22.39 14.82
C GLY A 549 -4.99 -21.85 13.40
N LEU A 550 -4.57 -22.58 12.37
CA LEU A 550 -4.63 -22.15 10.97
C LEU A 550 -5.74 -22.87 10.22
N TYR A 551 -6.42 -22.16 9.32
CA TYR A 551 -7.55 -22.71 8.57
C TYR A 551 -7.55 -22.21 7.13
N PHE A 552 -7.82 -23.11 6.19
CA PHE A 552 -8.09 -22.73 4.80
C PHE A 552 -9.50 -22.16 4.67
N GLY A 553 -9.61 -21.02 3.99
CA GLY A 553 -10.90 -20.45 3.63
C GLY A 553 -11.43 -20.97 2.32
N LYS A 554 -10.61 -20.88 1.26
CA LYS A 554 -11.02 -21.26 -0.09
C LYS A 554 -9.96 -22.15 -0.70
N VAL A 555 -10.34 -23.39 -1.01
CA VAL A 555 -9.53 -24.33 -1.77
C VAL A 555 -10.16 -24.49 -3.15
N ASN A 556 -9.36 -24.36 -4.22
CA ASN A 556 -9.83 -24.53 -5.59
C ASN A 556 -9.04 -25.63 -6.27
N ILE A 557 -9.71 -26.63 -6.84
CA ILE A 557 -9.08 -27.79 -7.46
C ILE A 557 -9.48 -27.94 -8.93
N SER A 558 -8.59 -28.51 -9.75
CA SER A 558 -8.84 -28.71 -11.19
C SER A 558 -9.61 -29.99 -11.54
N PHE A 559 -10.03 -30.76 -10.55
CA PHE A 559 -10.71 -32.04 -10.66
C PHE A 559 -11.85 -32.11 -9.63
N GLN A 560 -12.66 -33.17 -9.66
CA GLN A 560 -13.81 -33.33 -8.76
C GLN A 560 -13.47 -34.31 -7.65
N LEU A 561 -13.38 -33.84 -6.41
CA LEU A 561 -13.26 -34.71 -5.22
C LEU A 561 -14.52 -35.56 -5.02
N GLN A 562 -14.33 -36.79 -4.53
CA GLN A 562 -15.45 -37.66 -4.12
C GLN A 562 -16.12 -37.12 -2.85
N CYS A 563 -15.34 -36.61 -1.88
CA CYS A 563 -15.86 -35.96 -0.68
C CYS A 563 -15.80 -34.43 -0.82
N GLN A 564 -16.92 -33.78 -1.14
CA GLN A 564 -16.96 -32.32 -1.30
C GLN A 564 -17.23 -31.64 0.04
N SER A 565 -16.20 -31.06 0.63
CA SER A 565 -16.37 -30.02 1.65
C SER A 565 -16.78 -28.70 0.98
N ASP A 566 -17.67 -27.90 1.61
CA ASP A 566 -18.05 -26.54 1.16
C ASP A 566 -16.85 -25.60 0.91
N ARG A 567 -15.71 -25.90 1.55
CA ARG A 567 -14.45 -25.15 1.41
C ARG A 567 -13.72 -25.45 0.11
N ILE A 568 -13.92 -26.65 -0.46
CA ILE A 568 -13.25 -27.11 -1.67
C ILE A 568 -14.18 -26.93 -2.86
N LYS A 569 -13.77 -26.06 -3.79
CA LYS A 569 -14.57 -25.70 -4.95
C LYS A 569 -13.85 -26.10 -6.23
N PRO A 570 -14.57 -26.59 -7.25
CA PRO A 570 -13.97 -26.77 -8.56
C PRO A 570 -13.51 -25.43 -9.13
N MET A 571 -12.37 -25.41 -9.81
CA MET A 571 -11.85 -24.23 -10.49
C MET A 571 -12.81 -23.80 -11.62
N LYS A 572 -13.30 -22.56 -11.55
CA LYS A 572 -14.27 -22.00 -12.53
C LYS A 572 -13.76 -21.92 -13.97
N SER A 573 -12.46 -21.78 -14.17
CA SER A 573 -11.85 -21.56 -15.49
C SER A 573 -11.19 -22.83 -15.98
N LYS A 574 -11.61 -23.30 -17.16
CA LYS A 574 -11.07 -24.54 -17.77
C LYS A 574 -9.60 -24.39 -18.21
N ASP A 575 -9.12 -23.18 -18.49
CA ASP A 575 -7.80 -23.01 -19.12
C ASP A 575 -6.78 -22.25 -18.27
N LYS A 576 -7.21 -21.30 -17.46
CA LYS A 576 -6.32 -20.41 -16.70
C LYS A 576 -6.58 -20.45 -15.21
N LEU A 577 -5.53 -20.72 -14.44
CA LEU A 577 -5.50 -20.65 -12.98
C LEU A 577 -4.94 -19.30 -12.54
N GLN A 578 -5.65 -18.58 -11.67
CA GLN A 578 -5.17 -17.33 -11.10
C GLN A 578 -4.46 -17.58 -9.77
N TRP A 579 -3.26 -17.02 -9.60
CA TRP A 579 -2.49 -17.12 -8.36
C TRP A 579 -1.56 -15.92 -8.19
N CYS A 580 -1.64 -15.22 -7.04
CA CYS A 580 -0.83 -14.04 -6.68
C CYS A 580 -0.67 -12.96 -7.79
N GLY A 581 -1.73 -12.71 -8.58
CA GLY A 581 -1.72 -11.73 -9.67
C GLY A 581 -1.12 -12.24 -11.00
N LEU A 582 -0.81 -13.53 -11.07
CA LEU A 582 -0.41 -14.27 -12.25
C LEU A 582 -1.55 -15.17 -12.72
N ALA A 583 -1.52 -15.52 -13.99
CA ALA A 583 -2.39 -16.52 -14.59
C ALA A 583 -1.54 -17.64 -15.20
N ILE A 584 -1.76 -18.86 -14.76
CA ILE A 584 -1.09 -20.07 -15.23
C ILE A 584 -2.01 -20.76 -16.24
N ASN A 585 -1.55 -20.97 -17.47
CA ASN A 585 -2.26 -21.83 -18.41
C ASN A 585 -2.03 -23.28 -18.02
N ARG A 586 -3.09 -24.02 -17.70
CA ARG A 586 -3.00 -25.36 -17.11
C ARG A 586 -2.47 -26.42 -18.09
N ARG A 587 -2.74 -26.25 -19.39
CA ARG A 587 -2.30 -27.20 -20.44
C ARG A 587 -0.85 -27.00 -20.83
N THR A 588 -0.42 -25.74 -20.89
CA THR A 588 0.86 -25.38 -21.51
C THR A 588 1.89 -24.86 -20.50
N LEU A 589 1.50 -24.73 -19.24
CA LEU A 589 2.28 -24.15 -18.14
C LEU A 589 2.87 -22.77 -18.47
N SER A 590 2.17 -21.91 -19.23
CA SER A 590 2.61 -20.51 -19.39
C SER A 590 2.15 -19.69 -18.22
N LEU A 591 3.00 -18.74 -17.84
CA LEU A 591 2.65 -17.64 -16.97
C LEU A 591 2.29 -16.39 -17.78
N THR A 592 1.15 -15.80 -17.48
CA THR A 592 0.78 -14.46 -17.92
C THR A 592 0.40 -13.62 -16.70
N VAL A 593 0.15 -12.32 -16.89
CA VAL A 593 -0.47 -11.51 -15.82
C VAL A 593 -1.95 -11.91 -15.72
N ASP A 594 -2.50 -11.89 -14.50
CA ASP A 594 -3.95 -12.04 -14.29
C ASP A 594 -4.70 -10.75 -14.68
N TYR A 595 -4.93 -10.58 -15.99
CA TYR A 595 -5.58 -9.37 -16.53
C TYR A 595 -7.00 -9.14 -16.01
N CYS A 596 -7.73 -10.20 -15.66
CA CYS A 596 -9.12 -10.10 -15.18
C CYS A 596 -9.21 -9.28 -13.89
N ARG A 597 -8.25 -9.49 -12.96
CA ARG A 597 -8.15 -8.74 -11.72
C ARG A 597 -7.90 -7.25 -11.94
N TYR A 598 -7.23 -6.88 -13.04
CA TYR A 598 -6.92 -5.49 -13.38
C TYR A 598 -7.99 -4.82 -14.22
N ARG A 599 -8.87 -5.57 -14.89
CA ARG A 599 -10.01 -4.99 -15.61
C ARG A 599 -11.01 -4.36 -14.64
N GLN A 600 -11.18 -4.97 -13.47
CA GLN A 600 -12.10 -4.50 -12.42
C GLN A 600 -11.48 -3.44 -11.50
N ARG A 601 -10.15 -3.31 -11.47
CA ARG A 601 -9.45 -2.36 -10.59
C ARG A 601 -8.93 -1.17 -11.39
N ARG A 602 -9.15 0.04 -10.90
CA ARG A 602 -8.40 1.21 -11.37
C ARG A 602 -6.94 1.08 -10.89
N PRO A 603 -5.92 1.46 -11.68
CA PRO A 603 -4.53 1.45 -11.26
C PRO A 603 -4.40 2.38 -10.06
N SER A 604 -3.85 1.84 -8.97
CA SER A 604 -3.53 2.59 -7.76
C SER A 604 -2.26 3.42 -7.92
N ILE A 605 -2.06 4.06 -9.09
CA ILE A 605 -0.92 4.95 -9.26
C ILE A 605 -1.24 6.25 -8.52
N SER A 606 -0.53 6.45 -7.41
CA SER A 606 -0.49 7.71 -6.67
C SER A 606 0.30 8.73 -7.48
N PHE A 607 -0.36 9.80 -7.91
CA PHE A 607 0.32 10.96 -8.47
C PHE A 607 0.47 12.00 -7.37
N PRO A 608 1.64 12.65 -7.24
CA PRO A 608 1.81 13.76 -6.31
C PRO A 608 0.78 14.84 -6.64
N SER A 609 0.06 15.30 -5.62
CA SER A 609 -1.09 16.19 -5.75
C SER A 609 -0.73 17.66 -6.03
N SER A 610 0.56 18.00 -6.16
CA SER A 610 1.01 19.39 -6.30
C SER A 610 2.29 19.57 -7.12
N ALA A 611 2.30 20.62 -7.95
CA ALA A 611 3.44 21.46 -8.35
C ALA A 611 4.58 20.87 -9.21
N LEU A 612 4.43 19.71 -9.85
CA LEU A 612 5.37 19.35 -10.91
C LEU A 612 5.04 20.15 -12.19
N ARG A 613 6.06 20.69 -12.87
CA ARG A 613 5.92 21.28 -14.22
C ARG A 613 5.43 20.20 -15.18
N SER A 614 4.78 20.58 -16.28
CA SER A 614 4.23 19.61 -17.26
C SER A 614 5.27 18.59 -17.76
N SER A 615 6.53 19.02 -17.92
CA SER A 615 7.67 18.14 -18.27
C SER A 615 8.05 17.17 -17.14
N ASP A 616 7.95 17.58 -15.89
CA ASP A 616 8.25 16.73 -14.74
C ASP A 616 7.11 15.74 -14.45
N HIS A 617 5.86 16.12 -14.70
CA HIS A 617 4.72 15.19 -14.69
C HIS A 617 4.97 14.04 -15.65
N PHE A 618 5.48 14.33 -16.84
CA PHE A 618 5.78 13.30 -17.82
C PHE A 618 6.81 12.29 -17.34
N ASN A 619 7.97 12.79 -16.92
CA ASN A 619 9.06 11.94 -16.45
C ASN A 619 8.63 11.14 -15.22
N PHE A 620 7.85 11.74 -14.33
CA PHE A 620 7.27 11.07 -13.19
C PHE A 620 6.30 9.95 -13.61
N ILE A 621 5.34 10.23 -14.50
CA ILE A 621 4.39 9.27 -15.05
C ILE A 621 5.14 8.10 -15.70
N CYS A 622 6.07 8.41 -16.61
CA CYS A 622 6.91 7.44 -17.31
C CYS A 622 7.64 6.53 -16.34
N ASN A 623 8.36 7.12 -15.37
CA ASN A 623 9.15 6.37 -14.41
C ASN A 623 8.26 5.52 -13.50
N THR A 624 7.07 6.01 -13.14
CA THR A 624 6.13 5.28 -12.30
C THR A 624 5.56 4.07 -13.04
N ILE A 625 5.15 4.23 -14.29
CA ILE A 625 4.67 3.12 -15.14
C ILE A 625 5.81 2.13 -15.40
N LYS A 626 7.00 2.61 -15.78
CA LYS A 626 8.19 1.77 -15.99
C LYS A 626 8.48 0.94 -14.73
N ARG A 627 8.46 1.54 -13.53
CA ARG A 627 8.63 0.81 -12.26
C ARG A 627 7.53 -0.25 -12.04
N ALA A 628 6.26 0.11 -12.25
CA ALA A 628 5.13 -0.81 -12.10
C ALA A 628 5.19 -2.00 -13.07
N LEU A 629 5.64 -1.77 -14.30
CA LEU A 629 5.80 -2.80 -15.33
C LEU A 629 7.06 -3.64 -15.12
N ASN A 630 8.19 -3.03 -14.72
CA ASN A 630 9.48 -3.69 -14.60
C ASN A 630 9.44 -4.91 -13.66
N GLY A 631 8.74 -4.80 -12.53
CA GLY A 631 8.59 -5.92 -11.60
C GLY A 631 7.95 -7.15 -12.26
N ARG A 632 6.81 -6.94 -12.95
CA ARG A 632 6.06 -7.99 -13.64
C ARG A 632 6.78 -8.49 -14.89
N MET A 633 7.40 -7.59 -15.63
CA MET A 633 8.15 -7.93 -16.85
C MET A 633 9.36 -8.81 -16.51
N ASN A 634 10.12 -8.48 -15.46
CA ASN A 634 11.26 -9.31 -15.05
C ASN A 634 10.83 -10.72 -14.63
N LEU A 635 9.71 -10.82 -13.90
CA LEU A 635 9.12 -12.09 -13.50
C LEU A 635 8.76 -12.94 -14.73
N LEU A 636 7.94 -12.39 -15.63
CA LEU A 636 7.47 -13.09 -16.83
C LEU A 636 8.62 -13.45 -17.77
N ARG A 637 9.60 -12.56 -17.91
CA ARG A 637 10.78 -12.78 -18.76
C ARG A 637 11.58 -14.01 -18.32
N ASN A 638 11.73 -14.22 -17.01
CA ASN A 638 12.49 -15.36 -16.51
C ASN A 638 11.83 -16.69 -16.86
N CYS A 639 10.51 -16.79 -16.74
CA CYS A 639 9.74 -17.98 -17.14
C CYS A 639 9.70 -18.15 -18.67
N ALA A 640 9.56 -17.04 -19.40
CA ALA A 640 9.41 -17.08 -20.85
C ALA A 640 10.66 -17.55 -21.61
N ARG A 641 11.83 -17.67 -20.94
CA ARG A 641 13.08 -18.13 -21.58
C ARG A 641 12.96 -19.50 -22.22
N VAL A 642 12.12 -20.37 -21.66
CA VAL A 642 11.97 -21.76 -22.12
C VAL A 642 10.84 -21.91 -23.13
N TRP A 643 10.14 -20.83 -23.45
CA TRP A 643 9.04 -20.84 -24.40
C TRP A 643 9.51 -20.60 -25.83
N SER A 644 8.74 -21.12 -26.78
CA SER A 644 8.95 -20.89 -28.21
C SER A 644 8.96 -19.39 -28.54
N ALA A 645 9.64 -19.02 -29.62
CA ALA A 645 9.68 -17.62 -30.09
C ALA A 645 8.27 -17.05 -30.30
N LYS A 646 7.38 -17.82 -30.94
CA LYS A 646 5.96 -17.47 -31.15
C LYS A 646 5.26 -17.10 -29.83
N ARG A 647 5.44 -17.92 -28.79
CA ARG A 647 4.82 -17.71 -27.48
C ARG A 647 5.41 -16.52 -26.72
N ARG A 648 6.73 -16.31 -26.80
CA ARG A 648 7.37 -15.10 -26.26
C ARG A 648 6.84 -13.84 -26.93
N THR A 649 6.62 -13.87 -28.25
CA THR A 649 6.01 -12.76 -28.99
C THR A 649 4.57 -12.51 -28.55
N SER A 650 3.75 -13.57 -28.36
CA SER A 650 2.39 -13.42 -27.82
C SER A 650 2.39 -12.77 -26.44
N LEU A 651 3.24 -13.25 -25.53
CA LEU A 651 3.37 -12.69 -24.18
C LEU A 651 3.70 -11.20 -24.20
N ARG A 652 4.63 -10.78 -25.08
CA ARG A 652 4.98 -9.37 -25.26
C ARG A 652 3.78 -8.55 -25.73
N ARG A 653 3.06 -9.03 -26.74
CA ARG A 653 1.85 -8.35 -27.26
C ARG A 653 0.81 -8.20 -26.15
N ASP A 654 0.54 -9.26 -25.38
CA ASP A 654 -0.44 -9.23 -24.30
C ASP A 654 -0.01 -8.31 -23.14
N PHE A 655 1.29 -8.28 -22.82
CA PHE A 655 1.83 -7.37 -21.81
C PHE A 655 1.77 -5.90 -22.26
N CYS A 656 2.03 -5.61 -23.54
CA CYS A 656 1.84 -4.28 -24.12
C CYS A 656 0.36 -3.85 -24.07
N ARG A 657 -0.57 -4.73 -24.47
CA ARG A 657 -2.02 -4.48 -24.39
C ARG A 657 -2.46 -4.17 -22.97
N PHE A 658 -1.92 -4.90 -22.00
CA PHE A 658 -2.17 -4.64 -20.58
C PHE A 658 -1.61 -3.29 -20.12
N ALA A 659 -0.35 -3.00 -20.44
CA ALA A 659 0.25 -1.71 -20.10
C ALA A 659 -0.58 -0.55 -20.66
N HIS A 660 -1.02 -0.67 -21.91
CA HIS A 660 -1.84 0.31 -22.60
C HIS A 660 -3.23 0.46 -21.94
N SER A 661 -3.97 -0.63 -21.81
CA SER A 661 -5.35 -0.61 -21.29
C SER A 661 -5.44 -0.22 -19.82
N HIS A 662 -4.54 -0.74 -18.98
CA HIS A 662 -4.63 -0.58 -17.53
C HIS A 662 -3.94 0.69 -17.03
N TYR A 663 -2.76 1.02 -17.56
CA TYR A 663 -2.01 2.20 -17.11
C TYR A 663 -2.23 3.39 -18.02
N ILE A 664 -1.93 3.26 -19.31
CA ILE A 664 -1.85 4.42 -20.20
C ILE A 664 -3.20 5.06 -20.42
N ARG A 665 -4.21 4.29 -20.85
CA ARG A 665 -5.55 4.81 -21.12
C ARG A 665 -6.12 5.57 -19.92
N GLN A 666 -5.91 5.04 -18.71
CA GLN A 666 -6.41 5.67 -17.49
C GLN A 666 -5.67 6.96 -17.14
N ILE A 667 -4.37 7.04 -17.45
CA ILE A 667 -3.58 8.25 -17.25
C ILE A 667 -3.99 9.31 -18.27
N LEU A 668 -4.13 8.96 -19.55
CA LEU A 668 -4.61 9.88 -20.59
C LEU A 668 -5.98 10.44 -20.23
N GLN A 669 -6.92 9.58 -19.79
CA GLN A 669 -8.23 10.01 -19.31
C GLN A 669 -8.13 10.94 -18.09
N ARG A 670 -7.27 10.60 -17.11
CA ARG A 670 -7.12 11.38 -15.88
C ARG A 670 -6.57 12.78 -16.12
N PHE A 671 -5.65 12.93 -17.07
CA PHE A 671 -5.03 14.20 -17.41
C PHE A 671 -5.68 14.88 -18.61
N SER A 672 -6.78 14.32 -19.15
CA SER A 672 -7.45 14.81 -20.35
C SER A 672 -6.49 15.01 -21.54
N LEU A 673 -5.47 14.15 -21.65
CA LEU A 673 -4.47 14.21 -22.73
C LEU A 673 -5.04 13.59 -24.00
N ASN A 674 -4.89 14.26 -25.14
CA ASN A 674 -5.38 13.76 -26.41
C ASN A 674 -4.40 12.70 -26.95
N PRO A 675 -4.87 11.48 -27.29
CA PRO A 675 -4.00 10.44 -27.86
C PRO A 675 -3.29 10.87 -29.16
N LYS A 676 -3.83 11.87 -29.87
CA LYS A 676 -3.25 12.42 -31.10
C LYS A 676 -2.08 13.39 -30.83
N ASP A 677 -1.92 13.88 -29.60
CA ASP A 677 -0.83 14.79 -29.25
C ASP A 677 0.52 14.11 -29.53
N VAL A 678 1.42 14.82 -30.22
CA VAL A 678 2.77 14.33 -30.58
C VAL A 678 3.46 13.71 -29.36
N PHE A 679 3.38 14.42 -28.24
CA PHE A 679 3.90 13.99 -26.96
C PHE A 679 3.33 12.65 -26.44
N VAL A 680 2.02 12.42 -26.58
CA VAL A 680 1.39 11.15 -26.16
C VAL A 680 1.83 10.01 -27.08
N ARG A 681 1.97 10.27 -28.38
CA ARG A 681 2.49 9.28 -29.34
C ARG A 681 3.93 8.90 -29.04
N ASP A 682 4.79 9.88 -28.75
CA ASP A 682 6.17 9.65 -28.35
C ASP A 682 6.28 8.84 -27.06
N PHE A 683 5.42 9.16 -26.08
CA PHE A 683 5.32 8.40 -24.84
C PHE A 683 4.96 6.92 -25.09
N LEU A 684 3.91 6.69 -25.88
CA LEU A 684 3.45 5.35 -26.24
C LEU A 684 4.54 4.57 -26.98
N SER A 685 5.27 5.22 -27.88
CA SER A 685 6.41 4.67 -28.60
C SER A 685 7.55 4.29 -27.64
N GLN A 686 7.96 5.20 -26.75
CA GLN A 686 9.00 4.94 -25.76
C GLN A 686 8.63 3.81 -24.81
N LEU A 687 7.38 3.73 -24.35
CA LEU A 687 6.93 2.66 -23.47
C LEU A 687 6.90 1.31 -24.20
N SER A 688 6.41 1.28 -25.44
CA SER A 688 6.40 0.08 -26.28
C SER A 688 7.82 -0.43 -26.52
N ARG A 689 8.75 0.47 -26.87
CA ARG A 689 10.19 0.15 -26.97
C ARG A 689 10.76 -0.34 -25.64
N TYR A 690 10.39 0.27 -24.52
CA TYR A 690 10.83 -0.16 -23.19
C TYR A 690 10.38 -1.59 -22.86
N ILE A 691 9.11 -1.93 -23.10
CA ILE A 691 8.58 -3.28 -22.90
C ILE A 691 9.29 -4.26 -23.84
N TRP A 692 9.37 -3.93 -25.12
CA TRP A 692 10.01 -4.77 -26.13
C TRP A 692 11.47 -5.08 -25.78
N ASN A 693 12.25 -4.04 -25.46
CA ASN A 693 13.65 -4.15 -25.07
C ASN A 693 13.82 -4.86 -23.73
N GLY A 694 12.90 -4.66 -22.79
CA GLY A 694 12.89 -5.35 -21.50
C GLY A 694 12.84 -6.88 -21.65
N PHE A 695 12.03 -7.38 -22.58
CA PHE A 695 11.99 -8.81 -22.95
C PHE A 695 13.09 -9.24 -23.92
N ARG A 696 13.76 -8.32 -24.62
CA ARG A 696 14.88 -8.63 -25.54
C ARG A 696 16.22 -8.74 -24.84
N LYS A 697 16.46 -8.00 -23.73
CA LYS A 697 17.69 -8.09 -22.94
C LYS A 697 17.98 -9.56 -22.62
N ARG A 698 18.85 -10.17 -23.43
CA ARG A 698 19.59 -11.38 -23.09
C ARG A 698 20.29 -10.98 -21.80
N SER A 699 19.99 -11.63 -20.68
CA SER A 699 20.95 -11.54 -19.58
C SER A 699 22.27 -12.01 -20.17
N LEU A 700 23.38 -11.37 -19.83
CA LEU A 700 24.68 -11.97 -20.05
C LEU A 700 24.62 -13.46 -19.66
N PRO A 701 25.27 -14.36 -20.41
CA PRO A 701 25.42 -15.73 -19.99
C PRO A 701 25.94 -15.71 -18.55
N SER A 702 25.13 -16.17 -17.61
CA SER A 702 25.57 -16.38 -16.25
C SER A 702 26.48 -17.61 -16.29
N GLN A 703 27.77 -17.42 -16.54
CA GLN A 703 28.80 -18.45 -16.34
C GLN A 703 28.83 -18.96 -14.89
N LEU A 704 28.12 -18.30 -13.96
CA LEU A 704 27.88 -18.73 -12.58
C LEU A 704 26.69 -19.70 -12.39
N ALA A 705 25.96 -20.09 -13.44
CA ALA A 705 24.82 -21.01 -13.28
C ALA A 705 25.15 -22.47 -13.57
N SER A 706 26.36 -22.79 -14.05
CA SER A 706 26.79 -24.15 -14.40
C SER A 706 27.49 -24.90 -13.28
N SER A 707 27.88 -24.25 -12.18
CA SER A 707 28.55 -24.90 -11.04
C SER A 707 27.64 -25.33 -9.88
N LEU A 708 26.32 -25.15 -10.00
CA LEU A 708 25.34 -25.63 -9.02
C LEU A 708 24.46 -26.72 -9.65
N ILE A 709 25.09 -27.80 -10.10
CA ILE A 709 24.42 -29.07 -10.38
C ILE A 709 24.43 -29.85 -9.06
N CYS A 710 23.51 -29.52 -8.16
CA CYS A 710 23.21 -30.37 -7.01
C CYS A 710 22.22 -31.45 -7.47
N ASN A 711 22.71 -32.68 -7.61
CA ASN A 711 21.88 -33.87 -7.71
C ASN A 711 21.34 -34.18 -6.31
N GLY A 712 20.11 -33.73 -6.03
CA GLY A 712 19.41 -33.94 -4.76
C GLY A 712 18.07 -33.20 -4.73
N PRO A 713 17.11 -33.61 -3.88
CA PRO A 713 15.77 -33.05 -3.87
C PRO A 713 15.81 -31.55 -3.55
N VAL A 714 14.88 -30.84 -4.20
CA VAL A 714 14.78 -29.39 -4.35
C VAL A 714 14.90 -28.62 -3.03
N VAL A 715 16.12 -28.26 -2.63
CA VAL A 715 16.38 -27.15 -1.69
C VAL A 715 16.72 -25.92 -2.53
N ILE A 716 15.69 -25.20 -3.01
CA ILE A 716 15.85 -23.97 -3.81
C ILE A 716 16.01 -22.71 -2.92
N PHE A 717 16.03 -22.86 -1.60
CA PHE A 717 15.81 -21.75 -0.66
C PHE A 717 17.05 -21.28 0.13
N GLN A 718 18.24 -21.33 -0.46
CA GLN A 718 19.36 -20.51 0.01
C GLN A 718 19.71 -19.46 -1.04
N VAL A 719 19.51 -18.19 -0.68
CA VAL A 719 20.11 -17.01 -1.31
C VAL A 719 20.83 -16.22 -0.24
#